data_AF-U4TBY6-F1
#
_entry.id   AF-U4TBY6-F1
#
_cell.length_a   1.000
_cell.length_b   1.000
_cell.length_c   1.000
_cell.angle_alpha   90.00
_cell.angle_beta   90.00
_cell.angle_gamma   90.00
#
_symmetry.space_group_name_H-M   'P 1'
#
loop_
_entity.id
_entity.type
_entity.pdbx_description
1 polymer ?
#
loop_
_entity_poly.entity_id
_entity_poly.type
_entity_poly.pdbx_seq_one_letter_code
_entity_poly.pdbx_strand_id
1 'polypeptide(L)'
;MAIGLFILAVIIQLAVVLAIFLLSLSRVTGSMVALVTIIVTAIISPWSLLLGIPIALLCLVLLVTSIRQSLITKPVYKALGGAMPSMSDTEREALDAGTSWWEKELFMGAPNWDTFASYPYPKLSEEEQNFIDNEVEMLCAMLDEWKIQHEDKDLSPEAWQFIKSNGFLGLIIPKEFGGLEFSSYAQSRVMSKIASRSPTAAVTCMVPNSLGPGELLMHYGTDEQKQRWLPGLAKGDEVPCFGLTGPEAGSDAGAIPDTGVVCYGMHEGEQVLGLRMNFSKRWITLAPIATVVGLAFKMHDPEGLLGNPQKTDYGITCALVPASHTGVIIGPRHNPIGSPFMNGTVDGKDVFIPLDYIIGGVENAGRGWRMLMECLGVGRGISLPALSTSASEMTYLSVGAFAKVREQFKISVGKFEGVQDATSRMASNTYMLEAFRHLVTCGLNQGGTPSVMTAMAKYYATETMRSVVNDGMDVVGGRAVQMGPRNFLATPYQAIPVSITVEGANILTRSLMIFGQGAMRCHPYLFDELQLLQSEDKEGALKQFDILFFKHLGYTFNRGAKAFVAGYVGGSNHAPSFADAFTRPYYKHINRLSAGFALTADMALGLLAGDLKRKEMLSGRLADIYGHLFIATAILQFYENGTKSESERLHAEVALKNSFYTIQEAFLSFFANFPNRMAASVVSFVTFPSGRIFTPPSDELKRQLGDTFMDDFEANPFRDYLKTMVYYNTDADDVTGRMENAYQTLIGIEPLWQKFKKAEHKDSFEGLTFEDHVVDASQKGDITEEEAEVLIQYNALRFDSLLTDVFDKHLLKAQERSNPHSLENAVQQLTDYAQLKNEAQAKHGIVPDSDVSSDNLAAPNSADQKIGDANPNHGYESDGDVEMVSEQDTAQEVQAQTDFGDSSPEIEALDDRHRDAATHLNERMSSNHSLNKYSTEATEHVDNSEKHDHSDITKESTSKPSIDETSTTDTKWQDGLRRDEDESDKV
;
A
#
# COMPACT_ATOMS: atom_id res chain seq x y z
N MET A 1 23.29 -29.26 -51.15
CA MET A 1 21.88 -29.21 -51.62
C MET A 1 20.93 -29.92 -50.67
N ALA A 2 20.92 -31.26 -50.58
CA ALA A 2 19.91 -32.04 -49.82
C ALA A 2 19.69 -31.57 -48.35
N ILE A 3 20.76 -31.32 -47.59
CA ILE A 3 20.68 -30.80 -46.22
C ILE A 3 19.96 -29.44 -46.16
N GLY A 4 20.21 -28.54 -47.13
CA GLY A 4 19.53 -27.26 -47.22
C GLY A 4 18.04 -27.37 -47.56
N LEU A 5 17.67 -28.32 -48.42
CA LEU A 5 16.26 -28.62 -48.72
C LEU A 5 15.53 -29.24 -47.52
N PHE A 6 16.21 -30.07 -46.72
CA PHE A 6 15.69 -30.57 -45.46
C PHE A 6 15.47 -29.46 -44.43
N ILE A 7 16.47 -28.59 -44.21
CA ILE A 7 16.37 -27.44 -43.30
C ILE A 7 15.24 -26.50 -43.74
N LEU A 8 15.15 -26.18 -45.04
CA LEU A 8 14.07 -25.35 -45.59
C LEU A 8 12.68 -25.99 -45.36
N ALA A 9 12.54 -27.29 -45.61
CA ALA A 9 11.29 -28.02 -45.38
C ALA A 9 10.87 -28.03 -43.90
N VAL A 10 11.83 -28.18 -42.98
CA VAL A 10 11.60 -28.09 -41.52
C VAL A 10 11.21 -26.65 -41.10
N ILE A 11 11.90 -25.63 -41.63
CA ILE A 11 11.55 -24.22 -41.37
C ILE A 11 10.13 -23.92 -41.86
N ILE A 12 9.72 -24.42 -43.02
CA ILE A 12 8.35 -24.24 -43.53
C ILE A 12 7.32 -24.91 -42.60
N GLN A 13 7.57 -26.14 -42.12
CA GLN A 13 6.67 -26.81 -41.16
C GLN A 13 6.54 -25.99 -39.87
N LEU A 14 7.66 -25.56 -39.27
CA LEU A 14 7.68 -24.77 -38.03
C LEU A 14 7.03 -23.39 -38.21
N ALA A 15 7.28 -22.70 -39.32
CA ALA A 15 6.68 -21.40 -39.63
C ALA A 15 5.15 -21.51 -39.84
N VAL A 16 4.67 -22.59 -40.45
CA VAL A 16 3.23 -22.84 -40.59
C VAL A 16 2.59 -23.19 -39.24
N VAL A 17 3.22 -24.01 -38.40
CA VAL A 17 2.72 -24.28 -37.03
C VAL A 17 2.65 -22.99 -36.21
N LEU A 18 3.67 -22.13 -36.29
CA LEU A 18 3.66 -20.81 -35.66
C LEU A 18 2.53 -19.93 -36.21
N ALA A 19 2.34 -19.88 -37.53
CA ALA A 19 1.27 -19.10 -38.17
C ALA A 19 -0.14 -19.59 -37.82
N ILE A 20 -0.36 -20.91 -37.72
CA ILE A 20 -1.63 -21.53 -37.27
C ILE A 20 -2.03 -20.97 -35.90
N PHE A 21 -1.07 -20.89 -34.97
CA PHE A 21 -1.32 -20.37 -33.63
C PHE A 21 -1.41 -18.85 -33.60
N LEU A 22 -0.54 -18.10 -34.29
CA LEU A 22 -0.61 -16.63 -34.36
C LEU A 22 -1.95 -16.12 -34.87
N LEU A 23 -2.49 -16.76 -35.91
CA LEU A 23 -3.75 -16.42 -36.57
C LEU A 23 -4.98 -17.04 -35.87
N SER A 24 -4.80 -17.71 -34.73
CA SER A 24 -5.87 -18.37 -33.96
C SER A 24 -6.76 -19.30 -34.80
N LEU A 25 -6.17 -20.04 -35.75
CA LEU A 25 -6.96 -20.88 -36.65
C LEU A 25 -7.68 -22.00 -35.88
N SER A 26 -8.93 -22.29 -36.26
CA SER A 26 -9.72 -23.34 -35.60
C SER A 26 -9.00 -24.69 -35.63
N ARG A 27 -9.18 -25.53 -34.59
CA ARG A 27 -8.56 -26.86 -34.45
C ARG A 27 -8.63 -27.69 -35.74
N VAL A 28 -9.75 -27.64 -36.46
CA VAL A 28 -9.95 -28.34 -37.74
C VAL A 28 -9.14 -27.69 -38.86
N THR A 29 -9.28 -26.38 -39.05
CA THR A 29 -8.55 -25.62 -40.08
C THR A 29 -7.03 -25.75 -39.91
N GLY A 30 -6.51 -25.54 -38.70
CA GLY A 30 -5.09 -25.65 -38.39
C GLY A 30 -4.55 -27.06 -38.63
N SER A 31 -5.28 -28.10 -38.22
CA SER A 31 -4.89 -29.50 -38.48
C SER A 31 -4.83 -29.81 -39.97
N MET A 32 -5.80 -29.33 -40.76
CA MET A 32 -5.80 -29.52 -42.21
C MET A 32 -4.66 -28.76 -42.90
N VAL A 33 -4.39 -27.51 -42.50
CA VAL A 33 -3.26 -26.72 -43.01
C VAL A 33 -1.93 -27.41 -42.69
N ALA A 34 -1.73 -27.87 -41.45
CA ALA A 34 -0.53 -28.61 -41.07
C ALA A 34 -0.34 -29.88 -41.90
N LEU A 35 -1.38 -30.71 -42.06
CA LEU A 35 -1.33 -31.94 -42.87
C LEU A 35 -0.98 -31.65 -44.34
N VAL A 36 -1.56 -30.62 -44.95
CA VAL A 36 -1.22 -30.19 -46.32
C VAL A 36 0.23 -29.72 -46.41
N THR A 37 0.70 -28.92 -45.44
CA THR A 37 2.11 -28.47 -45.40
C THR A 37 3.07 -29.64 -45.24
N ILE A 38 2.75 -30.66 -44.44
CA ILE A 38 3.57 -31.87 -44.28
C ILE A 38 3.69 -32.63 -45.61
N ILE A 39 2.59 -32.78 -46.37
CA ILE A 39 2.62 -33.41 -47.70
C ILE A 39 3.49 -32.60 -48.67
N VAL A 40 3.32 -31.26 -48.73
CA VAL A 40 4.10 -30.38 -49.60
C VAL A 40 5.59 -30.39 -49.24
N THR A 41 5.93 -30.33 -47.95
CA THR A 41 7.33 -30.33 -47.49
C THR A 41 8.02 -31.69 -47.63
N ALA A 42 7.27 -32.80 -47.60
CA ALA A 42 7.79 -34.12 -47.91
C ALA A 42 8.20 -34.26 -49.40
N ILE A 43 7.54 -33.56 -50.31
CA ILE A 43 7.93 -33.48 -51.73
C ILE A 43 9.23 -32.67 -51.90
N ILE A 44 9.44 -31.61 -51.11
CA ILE A 44 10.68 -30.80 -51.10
C ILE A 44 11.86 -31.60 -50.55
N SER A 45 11.64 -32.36 -49.47
CA SER A 45 12.62 -33.27 -48.88
C SER A 45 11.91 -34.36 -48.07
N PRO A 46 12.01 -35.65 -48.44
CA PRO A 46 11.37 -36.73 -47.69
C PRO A 46 11.81 -36.83 -46.23
N TRP A 47 13.02 -36.37 -45.91
CA TRP A 47 13.55 -36.31 -44.54
C TRP A 47 12.74 -35.38 -43.62
N SER A 48 11.97 -34.43 -44.16
CA SER A 48 11.08 -33.57 -43.37
C SER A 48 9.93 -34.33 -42.70
N LEU A 49 9.67 -35.58 -43.10
CA LEU A 49 8.74 -36.49 -42.43
C LEU A 49 9.21 -36.89 -41.02
N LEU A 50 10.49 -36.72 -40.66
CA LEU A 50 10.96 -36.93 -39.29
C LEU A 50 10.27 -36.01 -38.26
N LEU A 51 9.95 -34.78 -38.68
CA LEU A 51 9.13 -33.84 -37.90
C LEU A 51 7.65 -33.92 -38.31
N GLY A 52 7.38 -34.12 -39.60
CA GLY A 52 6.02 -34.16 -40.14
C GLY A 52 5.17 -35.33 -39.66
N ILE A 53 5.72 -36.53 -39.46
CA ILE A 53 4.95 -37.70 -38.99
C ILE A 53 4.41 -37.49 -37.56
N PRO A 54 5.22 -37.07 -36.55
CA PRO A 54 4.70 -36.69 -35.24
C PRO A 54 3.57 -35.65 -35.28
N ILE A 55 3.72 -34.59 -36.09
CA ILE A 55 2.69 -33.54 -36.22
C ILE A 55 1.43 -34.11 -36.90
N ALA A 56 1.56 -34.91 -37.95
CA ALA A 56 0.43 -35.54 -38.63
C ALA A 56 -0.36 -36.48 -37.71
N LEU A 57 0.33 -37.29 -36.90
CA LEU A 57 -0.30 -38.16 -35.91
C LEU A 57 -1.07 -37.35 -34.86
N LEU A 58 -0.49 -36.24 -34.37
CA LEU A 58 -1.18 -35.33 -33.45
C LEU A 58 -2.43 -34.71 -34.09
N CYS A 59 -2.33 -34.22 -35.33
CA CYS A 59 -3.47 -33.69 -36.08
C CYS A 59 -4.59 -34.72 -36.25
N LEU A 60 -4.27 -35.99 -36.54
CA LEU A 60 -5.26 -37.07 -36.65
C LEU A 60 -5.97 -37.34 -35.30
N VAL A 61 -5.23 -37.35 -34.19
CA VAL A 61 -5.81 -37.46 -32.83
C VAL A 61 -6.73 -36.28 -32.52
N LEU A 62 -6.33 -35.05 -32.86
CA LEU A 62 -7.12 -33.83 -32.60
C LEU A 62 -8.43 -33.77 -33.42
N LEU A 63 -8.41 -34.26 -34.66
CA LEU A 63 -9.57 -34.30 -35.55
C LEU A 63 -10.63 -35.31 -35.10
N VAL A 64 -10.24 -36.52 -34.70
CA VAL A 64 -11.20 -37.59 -34.35
C VAL A 64 -11.64 -37.47 -32.89
N THR A 65 -12.83 -36.90 -32.65
CA THR A 65 -13.39 -36.64 -31.30
C THR A 65 -13.32 -37.84 -30.35
N SER A 66 -13.69 -39.05 -30.79
CA SER A 66 -13.66 -40.23 -29.92
C SER A 66 -12.24 -40.61 -29.47
N ILE A 67 -11.23 -40.37 -30.30
CA ILE A 67 -9.82 -40.61 -29.99
C ILE A 67 -9.30 -39.49 -29.08
N ARG A 68 -9.56 -38.22 -29.43
CA ARG A 68 -9.22 -37.04 -28.62
C ARG A 68 -9.73 -37.16 -27.18
N GLN A 69 -11.02 -37.48 -27.02
CA GLN A 69 -11.64 -37.60 -25.71
C GLN A 69 -11.10 -38.78 -24.89
N SER A 70 -10.71 -39.89 -25.56
CA SER A 70 -10.15 -41.06 -24.89
C SER A 70 -8.68 -40.84 -24.45
N LEU A 71 -7.85 -40.27 -25.33
CA LEU A 71 -6.41 -40.14 -25.12
C LEU A 71 -5.98 -38.86 -24.39
N ILE A 72 -6.78 -37.78 -24.47
CA ILE A 72 -6.42 -36.47 -23.91
C ILE A 72 -7.48 -36.03 -22.89
N THR A 73 -8.72 -35.83 -23.31
CA THR A 73 -9.71 -35.11 -22.49
C THR A 73 -10.10 -35.85 -21.21
N LYS A 74 -10.38 -37.17 -21.28
CA LYS A 74 -10.72 -37.98 -20.09
C LYS A 74 -9.56 -38.08 -19.08
N PRO A 75 -8.31 -38.37 -19.50
CA PRO A 75 -7.15 -38.29 -18.60
C PRO A 75 -6.99 -36.93 -17.92
N VAL A 76 -7.06 -35.82 -18.67
CA VAL A 76 -6.90 -34.46 -18.12
C VAL A 76 -8.02 -34.10 -17.15
N TYR A 77 -9.29 -34.36 -17.53
CA TYR A 77 -10.46 -34.12 -16.67
C TYR A 77 -10.34 -34.86 -15.33
N LYS A 78 -9.92 -36.15 -15.36
CA LYS A 78 -9.70 -36.94 -14.15
C LYS A 78 -8.51 -36.44 -13.32
N ALA A 79 -7.43 -35.99 -13.96
CA ALA A 79 -6.25 -35.48 -13.27
C ALA A 79 -6.56 -34.15 -12.56
N LEU A 80 -7.15 -33.17 -13.26
CA LEU A 80 -7.52 -31.87 -12.69
C LEU A 80 -8.58 -32.01 -11.61
N GLY A 81 -9.62 -32.82 -11.84
CA GLY A 81 -10.68 -33.09 -10.85
C GLY A 81 -10.21 -33.85 -9.60
N GLY A 82 -9.01 -34.44 -9.62
CA GLY A 82 -8.36 -35.04 -8.45
C GLY A 82 -7.25 -34.17 -7.82
N ALA A 83 -6.82 -33.10 -8.49
CA ALA A 83 -5.73 -32.23 -8.06
C ALA A 83 -6.19 -30.86 -7.54
N MET A 84 -7.43 -30.45 -7.84
CA MET A 84 -8.02 -29.22 -7.32
C MET A 84 -8.87 -29.51 -6.07
N PRO A 85 -8.72 -28.73 -4.99
CA PRO A 85 -9.49 -28.94 -3.76
C PRO A 85 -10.98 -28.64 -3.95
N SER A 86 -11.81 -29.22 -3.08
CA SER A 86 -13.19 -28.79 -2.92
C SER A 86 -13.23 -27.33 -2.43
N MET A 87 -13.75 -26.45 -3.27
CA MET A 87 -13.96 -25.05 -2.95
C MET A 87 -15.10 -24.91 -1.95
N SER A 88 -14.91 -24.13 -0.87
CA SER A 88 -16.00 -23.85 0.06
C SER A 88 -17.02 -22.90 -0.56
N ASP A 89 -18.26 -22.89 -0.07
CA ASP A 89 -19.27 -21.96 -0.57
C ASP A 89 -18.86 -20.50 -0.29
N THR A 90 -18.19 -20.23 0.83
CA THR A 90 -17.55 -18.95 1.17
C THR A 90 -16.46 -18.52 0.19
N GLU A 91 -15.63 -19.46 -0.29
CA GLU A 91 -14.67 -19.19 -1.36
C GLU A 91 -15.37 -18.96 -2.72
N ARG A 92 -16.44 -19.71 -3.01
CA ARG A 92 -17.21 -19.56 -4.26
C ARG A 92 -17.90 -18.21 -4.33
N GLU A 93 -18.61 -17.84 -3.26
CA GLU A 93 -19.19 -16.51 -3.13
C GLU A 93 -18.13 -15.42 -3.30
N ALA A 94 -16.92 -15.58 -2.77
CA ALA A 94 -15.83 -14.62 -2.99
C ALA A 94 -15.31 -14.56 -4.44
N LEU A 95 -15.46 -15.62 -5.25
CA LEU A 95 -15.15 -15.59 -6.70
C LEU A 95 -16.33 -15.12 -7.58
N ASP A 96 -17.56 -15.16 -7.07
CA ASP A 96 -18.73 -14.55 -7.73
C ASP A 96 -18.86 -13.05 -7.38
N ALA A 97 -18.60 -12.68 -6.12
CA ALA A 97 -18.68 -11.34 -5.55
C ALA A 97 -17.52 -10.43 -5.99
N GLY A 98 -17.69 -9.69 -7.09
CA GLY A 98 -16.64 -8.87 -7.69
C GLY A 98 -16.51 -9.00 -9.22
N THR A 99 -16.28 -7.88 -9.90
CA THR A 99 -16.10 -7.80 -11.35
C THR A 99 -14.61 -7.85 -11.76
N SER A 100 -14.34 -7.69 -13.06
CA SER A 100 -13.00 -7.49 -13.63
C SER A 100 -13.06 -6.39 -14.68
N TRP A 101 -12.06 -5.52 -14.73
CA TRP A 101 -11.97 -4.37 -15.62
C TRP A 101 -10.72 -4.46 -16.52
N TRP A 102 -10.03 -3.35 -16.78
CA TRP A 102 -8.89 -3.24 -17.71
C TRP A 102 -7.75 -4.22 -17.42
N GLU A 103 -7.52 -4.57 -16.15
CA GLU A 103 -6.49 -5.53 -15.76
C GLU A 103 -6.69 -6.89 -16.46
N LYS A 104 -7.94 -7.26 -16.78
CA LYS A 104 -8.25 -8.49 -17.52
C LYS A 104 -7.62 -8.56 -18.90
N GLU A 105 -7.59 -7.45 -19.64
CA GLU A 105 -6.98 -7.38 -20.97
C GLU A 105 -5.44 -7.59 -20.92
N LEU A 106 -4.81 -7.12 -19.83
CA LEU A 106 -3.40 -7.34 -19.53
C LEU A 106 -3.12 -8.79 -19.12
N PHE A 107 -3.99 -9.41 -18.31
CA PHE A 107 -3.88 -10.83 -17.93
C PHE A 107 -4.08 -11.76 -19.14
N MET A 108 -5.04 -11.44 -20.01
CA MET A 108 -5.38 -12.21 -21.22
C MET A 108 -4.28 -12.21 -22.28
N GLY A 109 -3.17 -11.50 -22.08
CA GLY A 109 -2.07 -11.44 -23.03
C GLY A 109 -2.44 -10.74 -24.34
N ALA A 110 -3.41 -9.81 -24.30
CA ALA A 110 -4.24 -9.45 -25.46
C ALA A 110 -4.47 -7.96 -25.76
N PRO A 111 -3.81 -6.97 -25.13
CA PRO A 111 -4.52 -5.78 -24.65
C PRO A 111 -5.29 -5.00 -25.71
N ASN A 112 -6.60 -4.85 -25.52
CA ASN A 112 -7.47 -4.08 -26.41
C ASN A 112 -7.32 -2.57 -26.20
N TRP A 113 -6.37 -1.97 -26.92
CA TRP A 113 -6.07 -0.54 -26.84
C TRP A 113 -7.19 0.40 -27.33
N ASP A 114 -8.12 -0.08 -28.17
CA ASP A 114 -9.29 0.71 -28.58
C ASP A 114 -10.29 0.86 -27.41
N THR A 115 -10.47 -0.22 -26.63
CA THR A 115 -11.22 -0.17 -25.36
C THR A 115 -10.49 0.70 -24.32
N PHE A 116 -9.17 0.58 -24.18
CA PHE A 116 -8.40 1.45 -23.28
C PHE A 116 -8.55 2.94 -23.62
N ALA A 117 -8.51 3.29 -24.91
CA ALA A 117 -8.67 4.65 -25.39
C ALA A 117 -10.10 5.21 -25.24
N SER A 118 -11.08 4.36 -24.90
CA SER A 118 -12.47 4.76 -24.66
C SER A 118 -12.77 5.12 -23.19
N TYR A 119 -11.87 4.79 -22.25
CA TYR A 119 -12.11 5.08 -20.83
C TYR A 119 -11.94 6.58 -20.53
N PRO A 120 -12.90 7.21 -19.81
CA PRO A 120 -12.84 8.63 -19.51
C PRO A 120 -11.76 8.92 -18.46
N TYR A 121 -10.90 9.92 -18.75
CA TYR A 121 -9.96 10.43 -17.75
C TYR A 121 -10.74 11.10 -16.59
N PRO A 122 -10.45 10.77 -15.31
CA PRO A 122 -11.18 11.35 -14.18
C PRO A 122 -11.08 12.87 -14.11
N LYS A 123 -12.21 13.51 -13.79
CA LYS A 123 -12.29 14.95 -13.53
C LYS A 123 -13.27 15.18 -12.39
N LEU A 124 -13.02 16.22 -11.61
CA LEU A 124 -13.98 16.72 -10.63
C LEU A 124 -15.05 17.53 -11.36
N SER A 125 -16.30 17.43 -10.89
CA SER A 125 -17.33 18.42 -11.16
C SER A 125 -17.04 19.74 -10.45
N GLU A 126 -17.74 20.80 -10.85
CA GLU A 126 -17.66 22.13 -10.22
C GLU A 126 -17.97 22.09 -8.71
N GLU A 127 -18.91 21.22 -8.30
CA GLU A 127 -19.32 21.01 -6.91
C GLU A 127 -18.27 20.24 -6.10
N GLU A 128 -17.73 19.14 -6.64
CA GLU A 128 -16.64 18.38 -6.00
C GLU A 128 -15.37 19.24 -5.86
N GLN A 129 -15.05 20.04 -6.87
CA GLN A 129 -13.92 20.99 -6.84
C GLN A 129 -14.16 22.10 -5.81
N ASN A 130 -15.35 22.72 -5.80
CA ASN A 130 -15.68 23.75 -4.82
C ASN A 130 -15.55 23.25 -3.37
N PHE A 131 -16.00 22.01 -3.10
CA PHE A 131 -15.84 21.39 -1.78
C PHE A 131 -14.38 21.22 -1.37
N ILE A 132 -13.53 20.82 -2.32
CA ILE A 132 -12.08 20.66 -2.14
C ILE A 132 -11.36 22.01 -1.90
N ASP A 133 -11.90 23.11 -2.44
CA ASP A 133 -11.29 24.43 -2.38
C ASP A 133 -11.85 25.34 -1.27
N ASN A 134 -12.97 24.96 -0.62
CA ASN A 134 -13.57 25.72 0.48
C ASN A 134 -13.63 24.88 1.77
N GLU A 135 -14.51 23.87 1.83
CA GLU A 135 -14.74 23.07 3.04
C GLU A 135 -13.48 22.29 3.44
N VAL A 136 -12.80 21.62 2.49
CA VAL A 136 -11.58 20.84 2.79
C VAL A 136 -10.40 21.74 3.16
N GLU A 137 -10.26 22.92 2.53
CA GLU A 137 -9.27 23.93 2.93
C GLU A 137 -9.52 24.41 4.36
N MET A 138 -10.77 24.75 4.69
CA MET A 138 -11.14 25.23 6.02
C MET A 138 -10.92 24.17 7.10
N LEU A 139 -11.19 22.89 6.81
CA LEU A 139 -10.84 21.79 7.70
C LEU A 139 -9.33 21.66 7.88
N CYS A 140 -8.52 21.77 6.81
CA CYS A 140 -7.06 21.70 6.95
C CYS A 140 -6.49 22.88 7.75
N ALA A 141 -7.01 24.09 7.55
CA ALA A 141 -6.58 25.30 8.26
C ALA A 141 -6.85 25.28 9.78
N MET A 142 -7.85 24.52 10.24
CA MET A 142 -8.15 24.37 11.68
C MET A 142 -7.45 23.18 12.36
N LEU A 143 -6.67 22.38 11.62
CA LEU A 143 -5.99 21.18 12.14
C LEU A 143 -4.52 21.46 12.47
N ASP A 144 -4.10 21.01 13.66
CA ASP A 144 -2.71 20.92 14.09
C ASP A 144 -2.43 19.46 14.48
N GLU A 145 -1.78 18.72 13.59
CA GLU A 145 -1.50 17.29 13.79
C GLU A 145 -0.47 17.06 14.91
N TRP A 146 0.41 18.02 15.22
CA TRP A 146 1.30 17.90 16.38
C TRP A 146 0.48 17.94 17.67
N LYS A 147 -0.39 18.95 17.82
CA LYS A 147 -1.27 19.12 18.99
C LYS A 147 -2.24 17.95 19.16
N ILE A 148 -2.87 17.51 18.06
CA ILE A 148 -3.72 16.30 18.02
C ILE A 148 -2.96 15.08 18.55
N GLN A 149 -1.74 14.82 18.04
CA GLN A 149 -0.96 13.65 18.43
C GLN A 149 -0.36 13.74 19.84
N HIS A 150 0.08 14.91 20.29
CA HIS A 150 0.93 15.05 21.48
C HIS A 150 0.20 15.61 22.70
N GLU A 151 -0.76 16.52 22.51
CA GLU A 151 -1.46 17.22 23.59
C GLU A 151 -2.89 16.70 23.77
N ASP A 152 -3.75 16.88 22.76
CA ASP A 152 -5.20 16.62 22.87
C ASP A 152 -5.54 15.12 22.85
N LYS A 153 -4.76 14.31 22.12
CA LYS A 153 -5.01 12.89 21.83
C LYS A 153 -6.35 12.63 21.12
N ASP A 154 -6.88 13.64 20.44
CA ASP A 154 -8.13 13.62 19.68
C ASP A 154 -8.12 14.79 18.68
N LEU A 155 -9.11 14.85 17.80
CA LEU A 155 -9.43 16.09 17.09
C LEU A 155 -10.09 17.08 18.07
N SER A 156 -9.95 18.38 17.82
CA SER A 156 -10.63 19.40 18.63
C SER A 156 -12.16 19.28 18.51
N PRO A 157 -12.94 19.70 19.53
CA PRO A 157 -14.40 19.74 19.45
C PRO A 157 -14.91 20.52 18.23
N GLU A 158 -14.20 21.59 17.86
CA GLU A 158 -14.49 22.44 16.70
C GLU A 158 -14.28 21.66 15.38
N ALA A 159 -13.17 20.95 15.24
CA ALA A 159 -12.90 20.11 14.07
C ALA A 159 -13.88 18.94 13.97
N TRP A 160 -14.21 18.29 15.09
CA TRP A 160 -15.25 17.24 15.15
C TRP A 160 -16.62 17.76 14.70
N GLN A 161 -17.03 18.95 15.16
CA GLN A 161 -18.28 19.57 14.76
C GLN A 161 -18.27 19.97 13.28
N PHE A 162 -17.14 20.50 12.79
CA PHE A 162 -16.99 20.90 11.38
C PHE A 162 -17.06 19.69 10.43
N ILE A 163 -16.37 18.60 10.76
CA ILE A 163 -16.42 17.32 10.03
C ILE A 163 -17.85 16.82 9.90
N LYS A 164 -18.62 16.81 11.00
CA LYS A 164 -20.01 16.36 10.99
C LYS A 164 -20.91 17.28 10.16
N SER A 165 -20.94 18.58 10.49
CA SER A 165 -21.91 19.52 9.92
C SER A 165 -21.70 19.85 8.44
N ASN A 166 -20.50 19.61 7.89
CA ASN A 166 -20.17 19.88 6.48
C ASN A 166 -20.05 18.59 5.64
N GLY A 167 -20.74 17.51 6.03
CA GLY A 167 -20.93 16.33 5.17
C GLY A 167 -19.70 15.44 4.94
N PHE A 168 -18.59 15.66 5.65
CA PHE A 168 -17.36 14.86 5.48
C PHE A 168 -17.55 13.37 5.79
N LEU A 169 -18.61 13.00 6.52
CA LEU A 169 -18.94 11.59 6.83
C LEU A 169 -19.96 10.97 5.85
N GLY A 170 -20.42 11.74 4.86
CA GLY A 170 -21.51 11.39 3.94
C GLY A 170 -21.22 11.68 2.46
N LEU A 171 -19.94 11.73 2.06
CA LEU A 171 -19.51 12.00 0.69
C LEU A 171 -20.13 11.02 -0.31
N ILE A 172 -20.25 9.75 0.06
CA ILE A 172 -20.74 8.67 -0.84
C ILE A 172 -22.26 8.52 -0.86
N ILE A 173 -22.96 9.14 0.09
CA ILE A 173 -24.41 8.94 0.28
C ILE A 173 -25.18 9.79 -0.76
N PRO A 174 -26.21 9.24 -1.44
CA PRO A 174 -27.01 9.99 -2.41
C PRO A 174 -27.65 11.24 -1.85
N LYS A 175 -27.85 12.23 -2.73
CA LYS A 175 -28.41 13.54 -2.34
C LYS A 175 -29.86 13.46 -1.85
N GLU A 176 -30.61 12.42 -2.25
CA GLU A 176 -31.96 12.15 -1.73
C GLU A 176 -31.99 11.82 -0.22
N PHE A 177 -30.89 11.29 0.34
CA PHE A 177 -30.70 11.10 1.78
C PHE A 177 -29.94 12.25 2.44
N GLY A 178 -29.55 13.29 1.68
CA GLY A 178 -28.80 14.45 2.16
C GLY A 178 -27.29 14.27 2.22
N GLY A 179 -26.73 13.26 1.56
CA GLY A 179 -25.27 13.16 1.33
C GLY A 179 -24.82 13.95 0.10
N LEU A 180 -23.54 13.80 -0.30
CA LEU A 180 -22.96 14.58 -1.41
C LEU A 180 -22.89 13.84 -2.75
N GLU A 181 -23.03 12.51 -2.78
CA GLU A 181 -23.00 11.67 -3.99
C GLU A 181 -21.70 11.85 -4.85
N PHE A 182 -20.57 12.05 -4.18
CA PHE A 182 -19.27 12.31 -4.81
C PHE A 182 -18.64 11.08 -5.45
N SER A 183 -17.97 11.29 -6.58
CA SER A 183 -17.29 10.23 -7.35
C SER A 183 -16.08 9.64 -6.60
N SER A 184 -15.63 8.44 -7.01
CA SER A 184 -14.44 7.79 -6.44
C SER A 184 -13.17 8.65 -6.54
N TYR A 185 -13.11 9.54 -7.55
CA TYR A 185 -12.01 10.48 -7.72
C TYR A 185 -12.11 11.65 -6.73
N ALA A 186 -13.29 12.22 -6.51
CA ALA A 186 -13.48 13.27 -5.50
C ALA A 186 -13.27 12.75 -4.08
N GLN A 187 -13.80 11.57 -3.74
CA GLN A 187 -13.50 10.90 -2.47
C GLN A 187 -11.99 10.75 -2.25
N SER A 188 -11.27 10.26 -3.27
CA SER A 188 -9.82 10.15 -3.25
C SER A 188 -9.14 11.52 -3.04
N ARG A 189 -9.56 12.56 -3.76
CA ARG A 189 -9.00 13.92 -3.65
C ARG A 189 -9.25 14.57 -2.29
N VAL A 190 -10.47 14.46 -1.75
CA VAL A 190 -10.84 14.96 -0.41
C VAL A 190 -9.95 14.30 0.66
N MET A 191 -9.87 12.97 0.67
CA MET A 191 -9.06 12.26 1.66
C MET A 191 -7.56 12.54 1.49
N SER A 192 -7.06 12.66 0.26
CA SER A 192 -5.66 13.05 -0.01
C SER A 192 -5.35 14.44 0.55
N LYS A 193 -6.21 15.44 0.32
CA LYS A 193 -5.96 16.81 0.77
C LYS A 193 -5.97 16.91 2.30
N ILE A 194 -6.95 16.30 2.98
CA ILE A 194 -6.98 16.21 4.46
C ILE A 194 -5.72 15.49 4.98
N ALA A 195 -5.33 14.37 4.37
CA ALA A 195 -4.20 13.56 4.82
C ALA A 195 -2.85 14.28 4.74
N SER A 196 -2.71 15.24 3.82
CA SER A 196 -1.50 16.04 3.67
C SER A 196 -1.28 16.99 4.85
N ARG A 197 -2.34 17.26 5.62
CA ARG A 197 -2.32 18.04 6.87
C ARG A 197 -2.40 17.17 8.12
N SER A 198 -3.32 16.20 8.13
CA SER A 198 -3.64 15.36 9.28
C SER A 198 -4.09 13.98 8.82
N PRO A 199 -3.23 12.95 8.90
CA PRO A 199 -3.64 11.56 8.72
C PRO A 199 -4.71 11.13 9.73
N THR A 200 -4.69 11.72 10.94
CA THR A 200 -5.67 11.44 12.01
C THR A 200 -7.08 11.91 11.64
N ALA A 201 -7.23 13.10 11.05
CA ALA A 201 -8.50 13.58 10.52
C ALA A 201 -8.91 12.85 9.23
N ALA A 202 -7.96 12.51 8.37
CA ALA A 202 -8.26 11.73 7.16
C ALA A 202 -8.83 10.35 7.50
N VAL A 203 -8.17 9.56 8.35
CA VAL A 203 -8.66 8.23 8.78
C VAL A 203 -10.04 8.31 9.45
N THR A 204 -10.30 9.39 10.19
CA THR A 204 -11.61 9.71 10.78
C THR A 204 -12.70 9.87 9.71
N CYS A 205 -12.44 10.63 8.65
CA CYS A 205 -13.39 10.83 7.56
C CYS A 205 -13.47 9.64 6.58
N MET A 206 -12.41 8.82 6.49
CA MET A 206 -12.35 7.71 5.53
C MET A 206 -13.35 6.59 5.80
N VAL A 207 -13.48 6.13 7.06
CA VAL A 207 -14.28 4.92 7.37
C VAL A 207 -15.78 5.04 7.05
N PRO A 208 -16.47 6.16 7.35
CA PRO A 208 -17.88 6.33 6.96
C PRO A 208 -18.11 6.36 5.44
N ASN A 209 -17.08 6.72 4.68
CA ASN A 209 -17.07 6.83 3.22
C ASN A 209 -16.45 5.62 2.50
N SER A 210 -16.16 4.54 3.24
CA SER A 210 -15.74 3.27 2.64
C SER A 210 -16.36 2.10 3.40
N LEU A 211 -15.61 1.39 4.25
CA LEU A 211 -16.10 0.29 5.07
C LEU A 211 -16.98 0.77 6.24
N GLY A 212 -18.13 1.34 5.89
CA GLY A 212 -19.17 1.80 6.80
C GLY A 212 -20.51 1.11 6.52
N PRO A 213 -21.43 1.15 7.49
CA PRO A 213 -22.84 0.88 7.28
C PRO A 213 -23.46 1.63 6.10
N GLY A 214 -22.97 2.84 5.75
CA GLY A 214 -23.45 3.61 4.60
C GLY A 214 -23.40 2.82 3.29
N GLU A 215 -22.22 2.31 2.91
CA GLU A 215 -22.04 1.53 1.67
C GLU A 215 -22.93 0.26 1.66
N LEU A 216 -22.95 -0.46 2.78
CA LEU A 216 -23.76 -1.67 2.96
C LEU A 216 -25.28 -1.40 2.89
N LEU A 217 -25.74 -0.29 3.47
CA LEU A 217 -27.14 0.14 3.44
C LEU A 217 -27.57 0.55 2.04
N MET A 218 -26.73 1.27 1.29
CA MET A 218 -27.05 1.66 -0.10
C MET A 218 -27.28 0.43 -0.99
N HIS A 219 -26.38 -0.55 -0.93
CA HIS A 219 -26.43 -1.73 -1.79
C HIS A 219 -27.40 -2.82 -1.32
N TYR A 220 -27.54 -3.04 0.00
CA TYR A 220 -28.28 -4.19 0.53
C TYR A 220 -29.35 -3.85 1.57
N GLY A 221 -29.41 -2.62 2.08
CA GLY A 221 -30.41 -2.21 3.07
C GLY A 221 -31.83 -2.20 2.50
N THR A 222 -32.82 -2.50 3.34
CA THR A 222 -34.24 -2.29 3.00
C THR A 222 -34.54 -0.80 2.89
N ASP A 223 -35.66 -0.42 2.29
CA ASP A 223 -36.02 0.99 2.14
C ASP A 223 -36.28 1.66 3.50
N GLU A 224 -36.81 0.93 4.48
CA GLU A 224 -36.96 1.38 5.87
C GLU A 224 -35.59 1.63 6.53
N GLN A 225 -34.64 0.70 6.35
CA GLN A 225 -33.28 0.84 6.88
C GLN A 225 -32.56 2.03 6.24
N LYS A 226 -32.69 2.22 4.92
CA LYS A 226 -32.13 3.37 4.20
C LYS A 226 -32.68 4.69 4.73
N GLN A 227 -34.01 4.80 4.82
CA GLN A 227 -34.69 6.02 5.31
C GLN A 227 -34.38 6.32 6.79
N ARG A 228 -34.20 5.31 7.66
CA ARG A 228 -33.80 5.50 9.06
C ARG A 228 -32.34 5.96 9.20
N TRP A 229 -31.41 5.34 8.49
CA TRP A 229 -29.98 5.45 8.81
C TRP A 229 -29.21 6.39 7.89
N LEU A 230 -29.42 6.37 6.56
CA LEU A 230 -28.63 7.18 5.63
C LEU A 230 -28.72 8.70 5.91
N PRO A 231 -29.89 9.29 6.25
CA PRO A 231 -29.96 10.71 6.58
C PRO A 231 -29.27 11.12 7.88
N GLY A 232 -29.09 10.20 8.83
CA GLY A 232 -28.33 10.46 10.07
C GLY A 232 -26.83 10.34 9.85
N LEU A 233 -26.41 9.36 9.04
CA LEU A 233 -25.01 9.16 8.64
C LEU A 233 -24.51 10.36 7.81
N ALA A 234 -25.31 10.83 6.85
CA ALA A 234 -24.95 11.94 5.97
C ALA A 234 -24.68 13.27 6.72
N LYS A 235 -25.42 13.52 7.80
CA LYS A 235 -25.30 14.73 8.65
C LYS A 235 -24.23 14.61 9.75
N GLY A 236 -23.64 13.42 9.94
CA GLY A 236 -22.79 13.12 11.09
C GLY A 236 -23.52 13.11 12.44
N ASP A 237 -24.86 13.11 12.44
CA ASP A 237 -25.69 12.83 13.62
C ASP A 237 -25.40 11.40 14.10
N GLU A 238 -25.36 10.46 13.16
CA GLU A 238 -24.93 9.08 13.38
C GLU A 238 -23.46 8.91 13.04
N VAL A 239 -22.64 8.41 13.97
CA VAL A 239 -21.22 8.09 13.75
C VAL A 239 -21.08 6.57 13.64
N PRO A 240 -20.72 6.03 12.45
CA PRO A 240 -20.62 4.59 12.28
C PRO A 240 -19.27 4.02 12.71
N CYS A 241 -19.26 2.75 13.10
CA CYS A 241 -18.08 1.89 13.04
C CYS A 241 -18.42 0.49 12.47
N PHE A 242 -17.41 -0.30 12.10
CA PHE A 242 -17.62 -1.66 11.55
C PHE A 242 -16.80 -2.74 12.25
N GLY A 243 -17.47 -3.53 13.09
CA GLY A 243 -16.94 -4.68 13.81
C GLY A 243 -16.84 -5.95 12.96
N LEU A 244 -15.80 -6.02 12.11
CA LEU A 244 -15.39 -7.28 11.47
C LEU A 244 -14.40 -8.07 12.33
N THR A 245 -13.25 -7.45 12.62
CA THR A 245 -12.07 -8.09 13.22
C THR A 245 -12.23 -8.38 14.71
N GLY A 246 -11.70 -9.52 15.15
CA GLY A 246 -11.59 -9.91 16.56
C GLY A 246 -10.21 -10.50 16.89
N PRO A 247 -9.94 -10.91 18.15
CA PRO A 247 -8.64 -11.44 18.57
C PRO A 247 -8.17 -12.67 17.80
N GLU A 248 -9.12 -13.53 17.39
CA GLU A 248 -8.83 -14.82 16.74
C GLU A 248 -8.87 -14.73 15.20
N ALA A 249 -9.49 -13.69 14.63
CA ALA A 249 -9.80 -13.60 13.22
C ALA A 249 -9.64 -12.16 12.69
N GLY A 250 -8.73 -11.98 11.73
CA GLY A 250 -8.48 -10.72 11.04
C GLY A 250 -8.18 -10.90 9.56
N SER A 251 -7.07 -11.53 9.21
CA SER A 251 -6.78 -11.88 7.80
C SER A 251 -7.64 -13.03 7.29
N ASP A 252 -7.90 -14.05 8.13
CA ASP A 252 -8.95 -15.04 7.89
C ASP A 252 -10.28 -14.54 8.48
N ALA A 253 -10.88 -13.57 7.79
CA ALA A 253 -12.17 -13.00 8.18
C ALA A 253 -13.35 -13.98 7.99
N GLY A 254 -13.15 -15.11 7.30
CA GLY A 254 -14.14 -16.20 7.24
C GLY A 254 -14.19 -17.01 8.55
N ALA A 255 -13.09 -17.05 9.31
CA ALA A 255 -12.97 -17.83 10.53
C ALA A 255 -13.63 -17.21 11.77
N ILE A 256 -14.16 -15.98 11.73
CA ILE A 256 -14.67 -15.22 12.91
C ILE A 256 -15.47 -16.08 13.94
N PRO A 257 -15.18 -15.96 15.25
CA PRO A 257 -15.84 -16.75 16.30
C PRO A 257 -17.16 -16.15 16.79
N ASP A 258 -17.46 -14.90 16.43
CA ASP A 258 -18.65 -14.17 16.87
C ASP A 258 -19.94 -14.81 16.33
N THR A 259 -20.97 -14.92 17.16
CA THR A 259 -22.20 -15.67 16.87
C THR A 259 -23.48 -14.87 17.06
N GLY A 260 -24.52 -15.24 16.32
CA GLY A 260 -25.90 -14.84 16.51
C GLY A 260 -26.83 -16.04 16.37
N VAL A 261 -27.49 -16.44 17.46
CA VAL A 261 -28.39 -17.61 17.50
C VAL A 261 -29.83 -17.13 17.44
N VAL A 262 -30.61 -17.61 16.46
CA VAL A 262 -32.03 -17.27 16.31
C VAL A 262 -32.82 -17.77 17.52
N CYS A 263 -33.58 -16.89 18.15
CA CYS A 263 -34.45 -17.21 19.28
C CYS A 263 -35.55 -16.16 19.46
N TYR A 264 -36.58 -16.48 20.24
CA TYR A 264 -37.51 -15.46 20.73
C TYR A 264 -36.90 -14.65 21.88
N GLY A 265 -37.25 -13.37 21.95
CA GLY A 265 -36.85 -12.44 23.00
C GLY A 265 -37.78 -11.23 23.08
N MET A 266 -37.53 -10.33 24.03
CA MET A 266 -38.32 -9.10 24.19
C MET A 266 -37.67 -7.93 23.45
N HIS A 267 -38.43 -7.20 22.64
CA HIS A 267 -38.04 -5.93 22.03
C HIS A 267 -39.21 -4.94 22.14
N GLU A 268 -38.94 -3.70 22.55
CA GLU A 268 -39.93 -2.62 22.76
C GLU A 268 -41.20 -2.96 23.58
N GLY A 269 -41.16 -4.06 24.35
CA GLY A 269 -42.28 -4.56 25.16
C GLY A 269 -43.05 -5.73 24.55
N GLU A 270 -42.77 -6.11 23.31
CA GLU A 270 -43.35 -7.27 22.64
C GLU A 270 -42.38 -8.46 22.56
N GLN A 271 -42.91 -9.68 22.44
CA GLN A 271 -42.10 -10.88 22.22
C GLN A 271 -41.92 -11.10 20.71
N VAL A 272 -40.71 -10.87 20.23
CA VAL A 272 -40.35 -10.94 18.80
C VAL A 272 -39.34 -12.05 18.53
N LEU A 273 -39.19 -12.43 17.26
CA LEU A 273 -38.11 -13.30 16.80
C LEU A 273 -36.86 -12.45 16.51
N GLY A 274 -35.72 -12.87 17.02
CA GLY A 274 -34.46 -12.14 16.96
C GLY A 274 -33.24 -13.05 17.02
N LEU A 275 -32.09 -12.46 17.33
CA LEU A 275 -30.80 -13.12 17.51
C LEU A 275 -30.29 -12.84 18.92
N ARG A 276 -29.88 -13.88 19.65
CA ARG A 276 -29.00 -13.75 20.83
C ARG A 276 -27.56 -13.78 20.37
N MET A 277 -26.87 -12.66 20.56
CA MET A 277 -25.55 -12.35 20.00
C MET A 277 -24.44 -12.48 21.04
N ASN A 278 -23.29 -12.99 20.63
CA ASN A 278 -22.06 -13.03 21.42
C ASN A 278 -20.87 -12.63 20.52
N PHE A 279 -20.19 -11.52 20.84
CA PHE A 279 -19.12 -10.94 20.02
C PHE A 279 -18.05 -10.21 20.84
N SER A 280 -16.81 -10.16 20.33
CA SER A 280 -15.70 -9.39 20.90
C SER A 280 -14.80 -8.87 19.78
N LYS A 281 -15.09 -7.65 19.32
CA LYS A 281 -14.44 -7.01 18.18
C LYS A 281 -13.31 -6.10 18.63
N ARG A 282 -12.19 -6.09 17.90
CA ARG A 282 -10.98 -5.30 18.24
C ARG A 282 -10.38 -4.57 17.06
N TRP A 283 -9.66 -3.51 17.38
CA TRP A 283 -9.05 -2.56 16.45
C TRP A 283 -10.08 -1.83 15.58
N ILE A 284 -11.29 -1.60 16.10
CA ILE A 284 -12.41 -1.04 15.35
C ILE A 284 -12.33 0.48 15.35
N THR A 285 -12.06 1.07 14.19
CA THR A 285 -11.99 2.52 13.99
C THR A 285 -13.37 3.17 14.20
N LEU A 286 -13.38 4.39 14.72
CA LEU A 286 -14.53 5.16 15.23
C LEU A 286 -15.29 4.56 16.43
N ALA A 287 -15.08 3.29 16.80
CA ALA A 287 -15.85 2.62 17.86
C ALA A 287 -16.03 3.40 19.18
N PRO A 288 -14.99 4.05 19.79
CA PRO A 288 -15.14 4.77 21.07
C PRO A 288 -16.15 5.92 21.08
N ILE A 289 -16.58 6.40 19.90
CA ILE A 289 -17.55 7.49 19.73
C ILE A 289 -18.70 7.11 18.79
N ALA A 290 -18.82 5.83 18.42
CA ALA A 290 -19.84 5.37 17.49
C ALA A 290 -21.23 5.46 18.11
N THR A 291 -22.21 5.93 17.32
CA THR A 291 -23.64 5.84 17.67
C THR A 291 -24.27 4.57 17.11
N VAL A 292 -23.67 3.99 16.06
CA VAL A 292 -24.16 2.80 15.37
C VAL A 292 -23.00 1.90 14.93
N VAL A 293 -23.20 0.58 15.07
CA VAL A 293 -22.19 -0.45 14.86
C VAL A 293 -22.66 -1.42 13.78
N GLY A 294 -21.98 -1.48 12.65
CA GLY A 294 -22.10 -2.61 11.73
C GLY A 294 -21.34 -3.81 12.31
N LEU A 295 -21.96 -4.98 12.40
CA LEU A 295 -21.37 -6.20 12.98
C LEU A 295 -21.45 -7.37 12.00
N ALA A 296 -20.32 -8.07 11.82
CA ALA A 296 -20.25 -9.33 11.10
C ALA A 296 -20.09 -10.52 12.08
N PHE A 297 -20.90 -11.56 11.90
CA PHE A 297 -21.02 -12.71 12.82
C PHE A 297 -21.51 -13.96 12.08
N LYS A 298 -21.32 -15.15 12.65
CA LYS A 298 -21.90 -16.41 12.15
C LYS A 298 -23.30 -16.61 12.72
N MET A 299 -24.25 -16.89 11.85
CA MET A 299 -25.67 -16.96 12.18
C MET A 299 -26.17 -18.41 12.21
N HIS A 300 -26.88 -18.78 13.28
CA HIS A 300 -27.34 -20.15 13.50
C HIS A 300 -28.81 -20.19 13.90
N ASP A 301 -29.58 -21.09 13.30
CA ASP A 301 -31.00 -21.37 13.61
C ASP A 301 -31.17 -22.85 14.02
N PRO A 302 -30.79 -23.22 15.25
CA PRO A 302 -30.82 -24.62 15.69
C PRO A 302 -32.25 -25.17 15.88
N GLU A 303 -33.26 -24.30 15.95
CA GLU A 303 -34.67 -24.64 16.15
C GLU A 303 -35.49 -24.58 14.84
N GLY A 304 -34.93 -24.06 13.75
CA GLY A 304 -35.58 -23.95 12.44
C GLY A 304 -36.67 -22.88 12.38
N LEU A 305 -36.59 -21.85 13.24
CA LEU A 305 -37.58 -20.80 13.43
C LEU A 305 -37.75 -19.89 12.20
N LEU A 306 -36.76 -19.88 11.30
CA LEU A 306 -36.82 -19.21 9.99
C LEU A 306 -37.46 -20.08 8.89
N GLY A 307 -38.07 -21.22 9.25
CA GLY A 307 -38.92 -22.02 8.36
C GLY A 307 -38.20 -23.14 7.59
N ASN A 308 -36.91 -23.36 7.82
CA ASN A 308 -36.16 -24.49 7.24
C ASN A 308 -35.41 -25.28 8.34
N PRO A 309 -36.04 -26.30 8.96
CA PRO A 309 -35.41 -27.10 10.01
C PRO A 309 -34.22 -27.98 9.55
N GLN A 310 -33.84 -27.95 8.27
CA GLN A 310 -32.65 -28.61 7.74
C GLN A 310 -31.46 -27.65 7.55
N LYS A 311 -31.68 -26.33 7.67
CA LYS A 311 -30.62 -25.31 7.59
C LYS A 311 -30.37 -24.70 8.97
N THR A 312 -29.49 -25.31 9.75
CA THR A 312 -29.13 -24.82 11.10
C THR A 312 -27.96 -23.84 11.11
N ASP A 313 -27.08 -23.88 10.12
CA ASP A 313 -26.03 -22.88 9.89
C ASP A 313 -26.40 -22.02 8.68
N TYR A 314 -26.33 -20.69 8.85
CA TYR A 314 -26.55 -19.72 7.79
C TYR A 314 -25.25 -19.17 7.21
N GLY A 315 -24.11 -19.33 7.88
CA GLY A 315 -22.86 -18.67 7.53
C GLY A 315 -22.78 -17.24 8.08
N ILE A 316 -22.00 -16.37 7.42
CA ILE A 316 -21.74 -15.01 7.91
C ILE A 316 -22.91 -14.10 7.56
N THR A 317 -23.47 -13.42 8.57
CA THR A 317 -24.49 -12.37 8.43
C THR A 317 -23.89 -11.01 8.85
N CYS A 318 -24.38 -9.93 8.24
CA CYS A 318 -24.11 -8.56 8.70
C CYS A 318 -25.39 -7.97 9.32
N ALA A 319 -25.25 -7.32 10.47
CA ALA A 319 -26.33 -6.56 11.12
C ALA A 319 -25.86 -5.14 11.44
N LEU A 320 -26.81 -4.24 11.65
CA LEU A 320 -26.58 -2.85 12.08
C LEU A 320 -27.27 -2.62 13.41
N VAL A 321 -26.50 -2.29 14.45
CA VAL A 321 -26.97 -2.23 15.84
C VAL A 321 -26.65 -0.86 16.44
N PRO A 322 -27.59 -0.18 17.13
CA PRO A 322 -27.28 1.04 17.88
C PRO A 322 -26.21 0.77 18.93
N ALA A 323 -25.22 1.65 19.08
CA ALA A 323 -24.17 1.53 20.09
C ALA A 323 -24.70 1.66 21.53
N SER A 324 -25.87 2.27 21.70
CA SER A 324 -26.63 2.38 22.94
C SER A 324 -27.54 1.17 23.23
N HIS A 325 -27.57 0.16 22.36
CA HIS A 325 -28.47 -0.99 22.50
C HIS A 325 -28.10 -1.87 23.70
N THR A 326 -29.10 -2.33 24.45
CA THR A 326 -28.92 -3.01 25.74
C THR A 326 -27.99 -4.23 25.65
N GLY A 327 -26.81 -4.12 26.27
CA GLY A 327 -25.80 -5.18 26.32
C GLY A 327 -24.66 -5.03 25.30
N VAL A 328 -24.76 -4.09 24.35
CA VAL A 328 -23.61 -3.63 23.56
C VAL A 328 -22.70 -2.81 24.49
N ILE A 329 -21.39 -3.08 24.43
CA ILE A 329 -20.37 -2.38 25.21
C ILE A 329 -19.37 -1.77 24.24
N ILE A 330 -19.39 -0.44 24.13
CA ILE A 330 -18.30 0.32 23.54
C ILE A 330 -17.15 0.35 24.54
N GLY A 331 -16.03 -0.29 24.18
CA GLY A 331 -14.90 -0.52 25.07
C GLY A 331 -13.80 0.54 25.00
N PRO A 332 -12.69 0.33 25.73
CA PRO A 332 -11.59 1.29 25.81
C PRO A 332 -10.87 1.49 24.46
N ARG A 333 -10.20 2.63 24.36
CA ARG A 333 -9.50 3.09 23.16
C ARG A 333 -8.11 2.45 23.00
N HIS A 334 -7.76 2.06 21.78
CA HIS A 334 -6.41 1.64 21.39
C HIS A 334 -5.54 2.84 21.00
N ASN A 335 -4.22 2.66 20.95
CA ASN A 335 -3.27 3.65 20.42
C ASN A 335 -2.50 3.08 19.21
N PRO A 336 -2.97 3.33 17.96
CA PRO A 336 -2.30 2.89 16.73
C PRO A 336 -0.99 3.64 16.44
N ILE A 337 0.09 3.22 17.11
CA ILE A 337 1.47 3.69 16.86
C ILE A 337 1.60 5.23 16.98
N GLY A 338 0.91 5.82 17.95
CA GLY A 338 0.97 7.26 18.24
C GLY A 338 -0.08 8.11 17.52
N SER A 339 -0.68 7.65 16.42
CA SER A 339 -1.73 8.39 15.71
C SER A 339 -3.09 8.21 16.42
N PRO A 340 -3.68 9.27 17.00
CA PRO A 340 -4.88 9.16 17.81
C PRO A 340 -6.12 9.44 16.97
N PHE A 341 -6.37 8.63 15.94
CA PHE A 341 -7.73 8.49 15.44
C PHE A 341 -8.56 7.67 16.45
N MET A 342 -9.89 7.75 16.39
CA MET A 342 -10.74 6.96 17.27
C MET A 342 -10.67 5.48 16.87
N ASN A 343 -10.28 4.61 17.80
CA ASN A 343 -10.19 3.16 17.58
C ASN A 343 -10.33 2.41 18.90
N GLY A 344 -11.13 1.34 18.98
CA GLY A 344 -11.45 0.68 20.25
C GLY A 344 -11.89 -0.77 20.12
N THR A 345 -12.53 -1.29 21.17
CA THR A 345 -13.25 -2.58 21.14
C THR A 345 -14.76 -2.37 21.09
N VAL A 346 -15.47 -3.37 20.57
CA VAL A 346 -16.93 -3.47 20.68
C VAL A 346 -17.25 -4.88 21.14
N ASP A 347 -17.81 -5.00 22.33
CA ASP A 347 -18.02 -6.27 23.02
C ASP A 347 -19.50 -6.45 23.35
N GLY A 348 -19.97 -7.70 23.38
CA GLY A 348 -21.37 -8.00 23.69
C GLY A 348 -21.55 -9.46 24.06
N LYS A 349 -22.27 -9.70 25.16
CA LYS A 349 -22.58 -11.04 25.64
C LYS A 349 -24.09 -11.22 25.80
N ASP A 350 -24.62 -12.28 25.19
CA ASP A 350 -26.03 -12.67 25.19
C ASP A 350 -27.00 -11.52 24.80
N VAL A 351 -26.55 -10.62 23.94
CA VAL A 351 -27.26 -9.41 23.49
C VAL A 351 -28.39 -9.80 22.55
N PHE A 352 -29.64 -9.49 22.88
CA PHE A 352 -30.78 -9.77 22.00
C PHE A 352 -31.00 -8.61 21.03
N ILE A 353 -30.94 -8.86 19.72
CA ILE A 353 -31.36 -7.93 18.66
C ILE A 353 -32.52 -8.52 17.84
N PRO A 354 -33.49 -7.72 17.37
CA PRO A 354 -34.54 -8.20 16.47
C PRO A 354 -33.99 -8.52 15.07
N LEU A 355 -34.72 -9.32 14.27
CA LEU A 355 -34.26 -9.79 12.95
C LEU A 355 -34.19 -8.70 11.86
N ASP A 356 -34.89 -7.59 12.02
CA ASP A 356 -34.86 -6.42 11.13
C ASP A 356 -33.56 -5.59 11.26
N TYR A 357 -32.72 -5.86 12.27
CA TYR A 357 -31.37 -5.31 12.34
C TYR A 357 -30.39 -6.00 11.37
N ILE A 358 -30.74 -7.15 10.78
CA ILE A 358 -29.96 -7.76 9.69
C ILE A 358 -30.01 -6.84 8.46
N ILE A 359 -28.87 -6.55 7.82
CA ILE A 359 -28.82 -5.62 6.68
C ILE A 359 -29.55 -6.23 5.47
N GLY A 360 -30.66 -5.62 5.05
CA GLY A 360 -31.59 -6.17 4.07
C GLY A 360 -32.52 -7.27 4.60
N GLY A 361 -32.65 -7.38 5.92
CA GLY A 361 -33.55 -8.31 6.60
C GLY A 361 -33.19 -9.79 6.43
N VAL A 362 -34.14 -10.65 6.79
CA VAL A 362 -33.97 -12.12 6.87
C VAL A 362 -33.59 -12.74 5.51
N GLU A 363 -33.98 -12.14 4.38
CA GLU A 363 -33.60 -12.64 3.05
C GLU A 363 -32.08 -12.62 2.78
N ASN A 364 -31.34 -11.79 3.53
CA ASN A 364 -29.89 -11.67 3.46
C ASN A 364 -29.15 -12.42 4.58
N ALA A 365 -29.86 -13.19 5.43
CA ALA A 365 -29.24 -14.07 6.42
C ALA A 365 -28.28 -15.06 5.74
N GLY A 366 -26.99 -15.00 6.13
CA GLY A 366 -25.91 -15.79 5.54
C GLY A 366 -25.16 -15.16 4.36
N ARG A 367 -25.64 -14.03 3.80
CA ARG A 367 -25.00 -13.35 2.65
C ARG A 367 -23.98 -12.28 3.05
N GLY A 368 -23.72 -12.11 4.35
CA GLY A 368 -22.84 -11.08 4.87
C GLY A 368 -21.40 -11.20 4.35
N TRP A 369 -20.90 -12.41 4.08
CA TRP A 369 -19.59 -12.58 3.46
C TRP A 369 -19.51 -11.96 2.06
N ARG A 370 -20.51 -12.22 1.21
CA ARG A 370 -20.63 -11.59 -0.11
C ARG A 370 -20.67 -10.07 -0.02
N MET A 371 -21.48 -9.51 0.88
CA MET A 371 -21.57 -8.06 1.08
C MET A 371 -20.21 -7.46 1.44
N LEU A 372 -19.50 -8.10 2.38
CA LEU A 372 -18.15 -7.70 2.77
C LEU A 372 -17.19 -7.72 1.58
N MET A 373 -17.21 -8.77 0.74
CA MET A 373 -16.30 -8.87 -0.40
C MET A 373 -16.58 -7.82 -1.49
N GLU A 374 -17.85 -7.48 -1.74
CA GLU A 374 -18.21 -6.45 -2.72
C GLU A 374 -17.82 -5.04 -2.22
N CYS A 375 -18.20 -4.64 -0.99
CA CYS A 375 -17.90 -3.31 -0.46
C CYS A 375 -16.42 -3.10 -0.03
N LEU A 376 -15.78 -4.09 0.62
CA LEU A 376 -14.31 -4.05 0.83
C LEU A 376 -13.55 -3.96 -0.50
N GLY A 377 -14.18 -4.35 -1.61
CA GLY A 377 -13.66 -4.17 -2.96
C GLY A 377 -13.43 -2.71 -3.30
N VAL A 378 -14.41 -1.82 -3.08
CA VAL A 378 -14.35 -0.41 -3.49
C VAL A 378 -13.44 0.40 -2.58
N GLY A 379 -13.68 0.37 -1.27
CA GLY A 379 -12.93 1.17 -0.28
C GLY A 379 -11.41 1.00 -0.39
N ARG A 380 -10.95 -0.24 -0.57
CA ARG A 380 -9.54 -0.60 -0.77
C ARG A 380 -8.87 0.12 -1.97
N GLY A 381 -9.66 0.48 -2.98
CA GLY A 381 -9.18 1.22 -4.16
C GLY A 381 -9.07 2.73 -3.97
N ILE A 382 -9.64 3.28 -2.89
CA ILE A 382 -9.77 4.73 -2.67
C ILE A 382 -9.02 5.15 -1.39
N SER A 383 -9.36 4.53 -0.25
CA SER A 383 -8.99 4.96 1.09
C SER A 383 -7.48 5.00 1.33
N LEU A 384 -6.83 3.84 1.47
CA LEU A 384 -5.37 3.80 1.69
C LEU A 384 -4.54 4.32 0.49
N PRO A 385 -4.95 4.14 -0.78
CA PRO A 385 -4.29 4.78 -1.92
C PRO A 385 -4.28 6.32 -1.87
N ALA A 386 -5.34 6.97 -1.35
CA ALA A 386 -5.37 8.42 -1.15
C ALA A 386 -4.32 8.88 -0.12
N LEU A 387 -4.29 8.25 1.07
CA LEU A 387 -3.24 8.51 2.08
C LEU A 387 -1.83 8.33 1.49
N SER A 388 -1.65 7.24 0.74
CA SER A 388 -0.35 6.85 0.17
C SER A 388 0.17 7.80 -0.89
N THR A 389 -0.74 8.31 -1.72
CA THR A 389 -0.43 9.34 -2.72
C THR A 389 -0.09 10.63 -2.00
N SER A 390 -1.01 11.15 -1.17
CA SER A 390 -0.86 12.40 -0.41
C SER A 390 0.44 12.51 0.39
N ALA A 391 0.80 11.47 1.15
CA ALA A 391 2.06 11.45 1.89
C ALA A 391 3.28 11.56 0.97
N SER A 392 3.21 11.02 -0.25
CA SER A 392 4.26 11.08 -1.26
C SER A 392 4.26 12.41 -2.05
N GLU A 393 3.10 13.06 -2.19
CA GLU A 393 2.96 14.42 -2.75
C GLU A 393 3.57 15.46 -1.80
N MET A 394 3.16 15.45 -0.52
CA MET A 394 3.69 16.38 0.49
C MET A 394 5.18 16.13 0.80
N THR A 395 5.62 14.86 0.77
CA THR A 395 7.05 14.52 0.89
C THR A 395 7.85 15.01 -0.32
N TYR A 396 7.34 14.90 -1.56
CA TYR A 396 7.99 15.49 -2.74
C TYR A 396 8.20 17.00 -2.53
N LEU A 397 7.13 17.73 -2.19
CA LEU A 397 7.18 19.19 -2.04
C LEU A 397 8.18 19.62 -0.96
N SER A 398 8.05 19.05 0.24
CA SER A 398 8.84 19.44 1.43
C SER A 398 10.30 19.00 1.35
N VAL A 399 10.59 17.82 0.78
CA VAL A 399 11.97 17.32 0.63
C VAL A 399 12.66 17.98 -0.57
N GLY A 400 11.95 18.31 -1.66
CA GLY A 400 12.49 19.11 -2.75
C GLY A 400 12.90 20.51 -2.29
N ALA A 401 12.03 21.15 -1.48
CA ALA A 401 12.32 22.42 -0.82
C ALA A 401 13.55 22.32 0.10
N PHE A 402 13.58 21.34 1.01
CA PHE A 402 14.74 21.13 1.90
C PHE A 402 16.03 20.85 1.13
N ALA A 403 15.99 20.00 0.10
CA ALA A 403 17.17 19.60 -0.67
C ALA A 403 17.81 20.79 -1.43
N LYS A 404 16.97 21.71 -1.91
CA LYS A 404 17.39 22.99 -2.48
C LYS A 404 17.99 23.93 -1.40
N VAL A 405 17.26 24.13 -0.30
CA VAL A 405 17.54 25.16 0.73
C VAL A 405 18.70 24.81 1.66
N ARG A 406 18.91 23.52 1.97
CA ARG A 406 20.01 23.07 2.84
C ARG A 406 21.32 23.02 2.07
N GLU A 407 22.29 23.86 2.44
CA GLU A 407 23.68 23.74 1.97
C GLU A 407 24.53 22.84 2.89
N GLN A 408 25.42 22.01 2.31
CA GLN A 408 26.57 21.36 2.95
C GLN A 408 27.76 21.33 1.98
N PHE A 409 28.99 21.33 2.49
CA PHE A 409 30.21 21.39 1.66
C PHE A 409 30.21 22.51 0.59
N LYS A 410 29.57 23.65 0.93
CA LYS A 410 29.34 24.84 0.07
C LYS A 410 28.38 24.67 -1.12
N ILE A 411 27.57 23.60 -1.17
CA ILE A 411 26.52 23.42 -2.20
C ILE A 411 25.20 22.93 -1.59
N SER A 412 24.08 23.14 -2.31
CA SER A 412 22.78 22.51 -2.00
C SER A 412 22.90 20.99 -1.90
N VAL A 413 22.31 20.36 -0.88
CA VAL A 413 22.43 18.91 -0.66
C VAL A 413 21.79 18.08 -1.77
N GLY A 414 20.76 18.61 -2.45
CA GLY A 414 20.18 17.98 -3.63
C GLY A 414 21.11 17.91 -4.85
N LYS A 415 22.31 18.49 -4.80
CA LYS A 415 23.35 18.36 -5.84
C LYS A 415 24.38 17.25 -5.55
N PHE A 416 24.24 16.49 -4.47
CA PHE A 416 25.03 15.26 -4.26
C PHE A 416 24.37 14.07 -4.97
N GLU A 417 25.14 13.30 -5.74
CA GLU A 417 24.61 12.19 -6.56
C GLU A 417 23.85 11.13 -5.72
N GLY A 418 24.29 10.86 -4.49
CA GLY A 418 23.58 9.96 -3.57
C GLY A 418 22.22 10.50 -3.09
N VAL A 419 22.06 11.82 -3.02
CA VAL A 419 20.76 12.46 -2.78
C VAL A 419 19.92 12.44 -4.05
N GLN A 420 20.51 12.65 -5.23
CA GLN A 420 19.80 12.60 -6.52
C GLN A 420 19.30 11.18 -6.87
N ASP A 421 20.02 10.13 -6.47
CA ASP A 421 19.55 8.74 -6.56
C ASP A 421 18.28 8.51 -5.70
N ALA A 422 18.22 9.09 -4.50
CA ALA A 422 17.02 9.07 -3.66
C ALA A 422 15.88 9.96 -4.22
N THR A 423 16.14 11.22 -4.53
CA THR A 423 15.09 12.14 -5.03
C THR A 423 14.55 11.73 -6.40
N SER A 424 15.34 11.08 -7.26
CA SER A 424 14.83 10.52 -8.52
C SER A 424 13.91 9.30 -8.32
N ARG A 425 14.14 8.47 -7.27
CA ARG A 425 13.15 7.47 -6.82
C ARG A 425 11.88 8.16 -6.35
N MET A 426 11.99 9.13 -5.45
CA MET A 426 10.85 9.88 -4.91
C MET A 426 10.01 10.52 -6.03
N ALA A 427 10.66 11.23 -6.96
CA ALA A 427 10.01 11.90 -8.07
C ALA A 427 9.24 10.93 -8.98
N SER A 428 9.88 9.84 -9.41
CA SER A 428 9.27 8.84 -10.29
C SER A 428 8.19 8.02 -9.57
N ASN A 429 8.33 7.77 -8.27
CA ASN A 429 7.36 7.09 -7.43
C ASN A 429 6.11 7.95 -7.16
N THR A 430 6.25 9.25 -6.87
CA THR A 430 5.10 10.17 -6.70
C THR A 430 4.35 10.36 -8.03
N TYR A 431 5.05 10.48 -9.16
CA TYR A 431 4.42 10.49 -10.49
C TYR A 431 3.68 9.17 -10.79
N MET A 432 4.26 8.03 -10.40
CA MET A 432 3.62 6.71 -10.52
C MET A 432 2.36 6.58 -9.65
N LEU A 433 2.41 7.03 -8.39
CA LEU A 433 1.28 7.01 -7.46
C LEU A 433 0.10 7.83 -7.98
N GLU A 434 0.36 9.07 -8.41
CA GLU A 434 -0.68 9.95 -8.93
C GLU A 434 -1.30 9.39 -10.22
N ALA A 435 -0.48 8.97 -11.19
CA ALA A 435 -0.96 8.32 -12.40
C ALA A 435 -1.83 7.08 -12.12
N PHE A 436 -1.42 6.27 -11.15
CA PHE A 436 -2.14 5.07 -10.71
C PHE A 436 -3.47 5.41 -10.02
N ARG A 437 -3.52 6.48 -9.22
CA ARG A 437 -4.75 7.01 -8.59
C ARG A 437 -5.81 7.39 -9.63
N HIS A 438 -5.40 8.02 -10.74
CA HIS A 438 -6.30 8.30 -11.88
C HIS A 438 -6.85 7.02 -12.53
N LEU A 439 -5.99 6.07 -12.93
CA LEU A 439 -6.47 4.85 -13.60
C LEU A 439 -7.37 3.98 -12.69
N VAL A 440 -7.06 3.91 -11.39
CA VAL A 440 -7.87 3.15 -10.41
C VAL A 440 -9.25 3.79 -10.19
N THR A 441 -9.32 5.10 -9.97
CA THR A 441 -10.60 5.81 -9.78
C THR A 441 -11.44 5.88 -11.06
N CYS A 442 -10.80 5.94 -12.23
CA CYS A 442 -11.44 5.74 -13.54
C CYS A 442 -12.20 4.41 -13.59
N GLY A 443 -11.51 3.31 -13.21
CA GLY A 443 -12.08 1.96 -13.21
C GLY A 443 -13.23 1.78 -12.22
N LEU A 444 -13.13 2.34 -11.02
CA LEU A 444 -14.23 2.35 -10.04
C LEU A 444 -15.45 3.14 -10.56
N ASN A 445 -15.22 4.28 -11.20
CA ASN A 445 -16.28 5.08 -11.83
C ASN A 445 -16.90 4.41 -13.09
N GLN A 446 -16.38 3.28 -13.59
CA GLN A 446 -17.07 2.47 -14.61
C GLN A 446 -18.15 1.54 -14.01
N GLY A 447 -18.21 1.43 -12.69
CA GLY A 447 -19.17 0.59 -11.97
C GLY A 447 -18.76 -0.87 -11.80
N GLY A 448 -19.46 -1.56 -10.91
CA GLY A 448 -19.06 -2.87 -10.40
C GLY A 448 -17.92 -2.76 -9.38
N THR A 449 -17.32 -3.90 -9.04
CA THR A 449 -16.41 -4.06 -7.91
C THR A 449 -15.13 -4.81 -8.34
N PRO A 450 -14.20 -4.16 -9.07
CA PRO A 450 -13.01 -4.78 -9.67
C PRO A 450 -11.94 -5.13 -8.62
N SER A 451 -12.17 -6.21 -7.89
CA SER A 451 -11.41 -6.63 -6.69
C SER A 451 -9.92 -6.89 -6.94
N VAL A 452 -9.53 -7.26 -8.16
CA VAL A 452 -8.13 -7.47 -8.56
C VAL A 452 -7.40 -6.13 -8.71
N MET A 453 -8.04 -5.15 -9.35
CA MET A 453 -7.50 -3.79 -9.49
C MET A 453 -7.34 -3.11 -8.14
N THR A 454 -8.32 -3.23 -7.23
CA THR A 454 -8.20 -2.57 -5.92
C THR A 454 -7.24 -3.28 -4.97
N ALA A 455 -7.05 -4.59 -5.12
CA ALA A 455 -5.93 -5.30 -4.47
C ALA A 455 -4.57 -4.78 -4.95
N MET A 456 -4.40 -4.49 -6.24
CA MET A 456 -3.20 -3.80 -6.76
C MET A 456 -3.10 -2.40 -6.16
N ALA A 457 -4.18 -1.60 -6.20
CA ALA A 457 -4.21 -0.23 -5.72
C ALA A 457 -3.64 -0.11 -4.29
N LYS A 458 -4.21 -0.87 -3.34
CA LYS A 458 -3.76 -0.84 -1.95
C LYS A 458 -2.34 -1.34 -1.76
N TYR A 459 -1.96 -2.44 -2.41
CA TYR A 459 -0.61 -2.99 -2.24
C TYR A 459 0.45 -2.02 -2.76
N TYR A 460 0.39 -1.65 -4.04
CA TYR A 460 1.44 -0.83 -4.65
C TYR A 460 1.44 0.59 -4.10
N ALA A 461 0.28 1.18 -3.77
CA ALA A 461 0.27 2.53 -3.22
C ALA A 461 0.96 2.58 -1.85
N THR A 462 0.58 1.69 -0.91
CA THR A 462 1.14 1.69 0.45
C THR A 462 2.62 1.24 0.50
N GLU A 463 3.04 0.36 -0.42
CA GLU A 463 4.45 -0.05 -0.54
C GLU A 463 5.32 1.05 -1.15
N THR A 464 4.85 1.72 -2.22
CA THR A 464 5.56 2.84 -2.84
C THR A 464 5.64 4.05 -1.90
N MET A 465 4.57 4.37 -1.16
CA MET A 465 4.60 5.38 -0.10
C MET A 465 5.69 5.10 0.93
N ARG A 466 5.86 3.84 1.37
CA ARG A 466 6.95 3.48 2.30
C ARG A 466 8.32 3.83 1.71
N SER A 467 8.55 3.58 0.41
CA SER A 467 9.80 3.97 -0.25
C SER A 467 9.98 5.48 -0.25
N VAL A 468 8.97 6.25 -0.69
CA VAL A 468 9.09 7.72 -0.82
C VAL A 468 9.33 8.39 0.54
N VAL A 469 8.61 7.97 1.58
CA VAL A 469 8.81 8.53 2.93
C VAL A 469 10.16 8.11 3.51
N ASN A 470 10.61 6.86 3.31
CA ASN A 470 11.94 6.43 3.75
C ASN A 470 13.07 7.18 3.02
N ASP A 471 13.00 7.30 1.69
CA ASP A 471 13.95 8.09 0.89
C ASP A 471 13.96 9.56 1.38
N GLY A 472 12.80 10.12 1.75
CA GLY A 472 12.68 11.44 2.36
C GLY A 472 13.35 11.56 3.74
N MET A 473 13.22 10.54 4.60
CA MET A 473 13.88 10.48 5.91
C MET A 473 15.41 10.49 5.74
N ASP A 474 15.95 9.75 4.77
CA ASP A 474 17.40 9.71 4.49
C ASP A 474 17.92 11.05 3.95
N VAL A 475 17.18 11.70 3.04
CA VAL A 475 17.57 13.01 2.46
C VAL A 475 17.51 14.15 3.47
N VAL A 476 16.51 14.17 4.37
CA VAL A 476 16.37 15.19 5.42
C VAL A 476 17.20 14.86 6.67
N GLY A 477 17.56 13.58 6.84
CA GLY A 477 18.56 13.09 7.79
C GLY A 477 18.26 13.45 9.24
N GLY A 478 19.23 14.06 9.92
CA GLY A 478 19.16 14.38 11.35
C GLY A 478 17.93 15.21 11.77
N ARG A 479 17.38 16.05 10.86
CA ARG A 479 16.16 16.85 11.10
C ARG A 479 14.90 15.98 11.07
N ALA A 480 14.86 14.91 10.27
CA ALA A 480 13.71 14.04 10.10
C ALA A 480 13.44 13.16 11.33
N VAL A 481 14.48 12.83 12.10
CA VAL A 481 14.40 11.96 13.28
C VAL A 481 14.19 12.70 14.61
N GLN A 482 14.19 14.04 14.64
CA GLN A 482 13.80 14.81 15.84
C GLN A 482 12.29 15.06 15.84
N MET A 483 11.56 14.45 16.77
CA MET A 483 10.14 14.77 16.99
C MET A 483 9.98 16.25 17.39
N GLY A 484 8.97 16.93 16.83
CA GLY A 484 8.58 18.28 17.23
C GLY A 484 7.64 18.96 16.24
N PRO A 485 7.01 20.09 16.61
CA PRO A 485 6.14 20.88 15.73
C PRO A 485 6.73 21.24 14.36
N ARG A 486 8.05 21.31 14.20
CA ARG A 486 8.74 21.67 12.94
C ARG A 486 9.01 20.48 12.01
N ASN A 487 8.64 19.26 12.40
CA ASN A 487 8.96 18.05 11.64
C ASN A 487 7.80 17.60 10.71
N PHE A 488 8.01 17.76 9.40
CA PHE A 488 7.06 17.39 8.35
C PHE A 488 7.13 15.91 7.89
N LEU A 489 8.05 15.08 8.41
CA LEU A 489 8.20 13.66 8.01
C LEU A 489 7.88 12.64 9.11
N ALA A 490 8.01 12.99 10.39
CA ALA A 490 7.83 12.03 11.48
C ALA A 490 6.42 11.42 11.51
N THR A 491 5.37 12.24 11.32
CA THR A 491 3.98 11.77 11.25
C THR A 491 3.70 10.80 10.10
N PRO A 492 3.96 11.13 8.82
CA PRO A 492 3.75 10.17 7.74
C PRO A 492 4.61 8.91 7.89
N TYR A 493 5.83 9.02 8.46
CA TYR A 493 6.66 7.84 8.79
C TYR A 493 6.01 6.94 9.85
N GLN A 494 5.46 7.50 10.93
CA GLN A 494 4.73 6.74 11.96
C GLN A 494 3.46 6.06 11.43
N ALA A 495 2.79 6.65 10.42
CA ALA A 495 1.60 6.08 9.80
C ALA A 495 1.87 4.86 8.90
N ILE A 496 3.11 4.68 8.42
CA ILE A 496 3.50 3.58 7.51
C ILE A 496 2.99 2.20 7.96
N PRO A 497 3.23 1.72 9.21
CA PRO A 497 2.94 0.34 9.56
C PRO A 497 1.44 0.04 9.67
N VAL A 498 0.60 1.07 9.86
CA VAL A 498 -0.86 0.94 9.85
C VAL A 498 -1.35 0.65 8.42
N SER A 499 -1.00 1.51 7.46
CA SER A 499 -1.49 1.41 6.07
C SER A 499 -1.13 0.09 5.39
N ILE A 500 0.07 -0.44 5.63
CA ILE A 500 0.55 -1.69 5.01
C ILE A 500 -0.13 -2.94 5.63
N THR A 501 -0.77 -2.79 6.80
CA THR A 501 -1.35 -3.89 7.60
C THR A 501 -2.87 -3.97 7.47
N VAL A 502 -3.59 -2.84 7.51
CA VAL A 502 -5.07 -2.82 7.47
C VAL A 502 -5.65 -2.99 6.06
N GLU A 503 -6.97 -3.17 5.94
CA GLU A 503 -7.73 -3.48 4.68
C GLU A 503 -7.29 -4.76 3.93
N GLY A 504 -6.46 -5.57 4.58
CA GLY A 504 -5.74 -6.72 4.02
C GLY A 504 -4.24 -6.46 4.05
N ALA A 505 -3.49 -7.26 4.81
CA ALA A 505 -2.05 -7.06 4.96
C ALA A 505 -1.31 -7.28 3.63
N ASN A 506 -0.37 -6.39 3.30
CA ASN A 506 0.31 -6.33 1.99
C ASN A 506 0.89 -7.69 1.54
N ILE A 507 1.39 -8.49 2.48
CA ILE A 507 1.92 -9.85 2.24
C ILE A 507 0.87 -10.75 1.56
N LEU A 508 -0.37 -10.76 2.06
CA LEU A 508 -1.47 -11.57 1.54
C LEU A 508 -2.12 -10.94 0.32
N THR A 509 -2.24 -9.61 0.29
CA THR A 509 -2.75 -8.88 -0.88
C THR A 509 -1.90 -9.18 -2.12
N ARG A 510 -0.57 -9.09 -2.00
CA ARG A 510 0.35 -9.47 -3.09
C ARG A 510 0.34 -10.97 -3.38
N SER A 511 0.50 -11.80 -2.36
CA SER A 511 0.83 -13.22 -2.59
C SER A 511 -0.38 -14.11 -2.87
N LEU A 512 -1.58 -13.71 -2.41
CA LEU A 512 -2.82 -14.48 -2.59
C LEU A 512 -3.87 -13.71 -3.41
N MET A 513 -4.10 -12.43 -3.15
CA MET A 513 -5.21 -11.70 -3.80
C MET A 513 -4.88 -11.36 -5.27
N ILE A 514 -3.87 -10.54 -5.55
CA ILE A 514 -3.62 -9.97 -6.89
C ILE A 514 -3.52 -11.06 -7.96
N PHE A 515 -2.66 -12.07 -7.77
CA PHE A 515 -2.57 -13.16 -8.74
C PHE A 515 -3.65 -14.25 -8.56
N GLY A 516 -4.03 -14.62 -7.33
CA GLY A 516 -4.98 -15.71 -7.10
C GLY A 516 -6.40 -15.38 -7.58
N GLN A 517 -6.91 -14.19 -7.24
CA GLN A 517 -8.19 -13.68 -7.79
C GLN A 517 -8.04 -13.37 -9.28
N GLY A 518 -6.91 -12.82 -9.71
CA GLY A 518 -6.61 -12.54 -11.12
C GLY A 518 -6.69 -13.80 -11.99
N ALA A 519 -6.06 -14.90 -11.58
CA ALA A 519 -6.10 -16.17 -12.30
C ALA A 519 -7.52 -16.72 -12.47
N MET A 520 -8.42 -16.47 -11.51
CA MET A 520 -9.80 -16.94 -11.57
C MET A 520 -10.70 -16.03 -12.40
N ARG A 521 -10.65 -14.70 -12.16
CA ARG A 521 -11.54 -13.72 -12.80
C ARG A 521 -11.07 -13.24 -14.18
N CYS A 522 -9.76 -13.13 -14.35
CA CYS A 522 -9.15 -12.53 -15.55
C CYS A 522 -8.75 -13.58 -16.60
N HIS A 523 -8.50 -14.83 -16.22
CA HIS A 523 -8.27 -15.90 -17.21
C HIS A 523 -9.57 -16.27 -17.95
N PRO A 524 -9.59 -16.34 -19.30
CA PRO A 524 -10.83 -16.45 -20.07
C PRO A 524 -11.50 -17.84 -20.06
N TYR A 525 -10.93 -18.85 -19.40
CA TYR A 525 -11.47 -20.23 -19.36
C TYR A 525 -11.38 -20.94 -17.99
N LEU A 526 -10.62 -20.42 -17.01
CA LEU A 526 -10.24 -21.23 -15.84
C LEU A 526 -11.44 -21.48 -14.91
N PHE A 527 -12.25 -20.44 -14.70
CA PHE A 527 -13.43 -20.48 -13.85
C PHE A 527 -14.50 -21.45 -14.40
N ASP A 528 -14.83 -21.34 -15.69
CA ASP A 528 -15.75 -22.26 -16.38
C ASP A 528 -15.28 -23.72 -16.29
N GLU A 529 -13.98 -23.98 -16.51
CA GLU A 529 -13.40 -25.32 -16.40
C GLU A 529 -13.45 -25.87 -14.96
N LEU A 530 -13.24 -25.02 -13.95
CA LEU A 530 -13.44 -25.33 -12.53
C LEU A 530 -14.89 -25.71 -12.21
N GLN A 531 -15.86 -24.92 -12.67
CA GLN A 531 -17.28 -25.20 -12.47
C GLN A 531 -17.69 -26.54 -13.08
N LEU A 532 -17.25 -26.84 -14.31
CA LEU A 532 -17.53 -28.13 -14.95
C LEU A 532 -16.93 -29.32 -14.18
N LEU A 533 -15.71 -29.19 -13.65
CA LEU A 533 -15.09 -30.25 -12.85
C LEU A 533 -15.84 -30.50 -11.53
N GLN A 534 -16.40 -29.46 -10.91
CA GLN A 534 -17.23 -29.58 -9.71
C GLN A 534 -18.65 -30.11 -9.99
N SER A 535 -19.26 -29.75 -11.12
CA SER A 535 -20.65 -30.09 -11.52
C SER A 535 -21.08 -31.55 -11.29
N GLU A 536 -22.31 -31.77 -10.82
CA GLU A 536 -22.85 -33.11 -10.53
C GLU A 536 -23.02 -33.99 -11.79
N ASP A 537 -23.43 -33.40 -12.93
CA ASP A 537 -23.52 -34.11 -14.22
C ASP A 537 -22.12 -34.28 -14.85
N LYS A 538 -21.40 -35.29 -14.37
CA LYS A 538 -20.06 -35.63 -14.89
C LYS A 538 -20.07 -36.07 -16.38
N GLU A 539 -21.22 -36.45 -16.95
CA GLU A 539 -21.32 -36.84 -18.37
C GLU A 539 -21.54 -35.64 -19.31
N GLY A 540 -22.40 -34.70 -18.92
CA GLY A 540 -22.57 -33.42 -19.61
C GLY A 540 -21.33 -32.54 -19.45
N ALA A 541 -20.80 -32.44 -18.24
CA ALA A 541 -19.62 -31.64 -17.95
C ALA A 541 -18.39 -32.05 -18.78
N LEU A 542 -18.12 -33.36 -18.91
CA LEU A 542 -17.02 -33.85 -19.74
C LEU A 542 -17.14 -33.43 -21.22
N LYS A 543 -18.37 -33.36 -21.76
CA LYS A 543 -18.64 -32.94 -23.16
C LYS A 543 -18.39 -31.44 -23.34
N GLN A 544 -18.76 -30.62 -22.36
CA GLN A 544 -18.50 -29.18 -22.37
C GLN A 544 -17.02 -28.87 -22.13
N PHE A 545 -16.36 -29.64 -21.25
CA PHE A 545 -14.93 -29.51 -20.96
C PHE A 545 -14.06 -29.84 -22.19
N ASP A 546 -14.43 -30.81 -23.04
CA ASP A 546 -13.76 -31.06 -24.34
C ASP A 546 -13.83 -29.87 -25.32
N ILE A 547 -14.78 -28.94 -25.12
CA ILE A 547 -14.91 -27.73 -25.91
C ILE A 547 -14.08 -26.59 -25.29
N LEU A 548 -14.15 -26.39 -23.96
CA LEU A 548 -13.39 -25.35 -23.27
C LEU A 548 -11.89 -25.64 -23.25
N PHE A 549 -11.47 -26.85 -22.87
CA PHE A 549 -10.06 -27.22 -22.78
C PHE A 549 -9.31 -27.04 -24.10
N PHE A 550 -9.96 -27.28 -25.25
CA PHE A 550 -9.36 -27.04 -26.56
C PHE A 550 -9.46 -25.58 -27.06
N LYS A 551 -10.29 -24.72 -26.45
CA LYS A 551 -10.18 -23.26 -26.58
C LYS A 551 -9.01 -22.74 -25.73
N HIS A 552 -8.91 -23.19 -24.47
CA HIS A 552 -7.84 -22.86 -23.52
C HIS A 552 -6.47 -23.21 -24.10
N LEU A 553 -6.23 -24.46 -24.53
CA LEU A 553 -4.99 -24.83 -25.22
C LEU A 553 -4.71 -23.97 -26.47
N GLY A 554 -5.75 -23.68 -27.27
CA GLY A 554 -5.62 -22.81 -28.45
C GLY A 554 -5.19 -21.37 -28.09
N TYR A 555 -5.70 -20.85 -26.98
CA TYR A 555 -5.30 -19.58 -26.39
C TYR A 555 -3.85 -19.64 -25.86
N THR A 556 -3.48 -20.65 -25.06
CA THR A 556 -2.12 -20.81 -24.51
C THR A 556 -1.08 -20.85 -25.63
N PHE A 557 -1.33 -21.63 -26.69
CA PHE A 557 -0.44 -21.66 -27.85
C PHE A 557 -0.47 -20.36 -28.68
N ASN A 558 -1.60 -19.62 -28.74
CA ASN A 558 -1.63 -18.28 -29.34
C ASN A 558 -0.79 -17.27 -28.55
N ARG A 559 -0.83 -17.29 -27.22
CA ARG A 559 0.01 -16.43 -26.36
C ARG A 559 1.48 -16.86 -26.43
N GLY A 560 1.76 -18.15 -26.46
CA GLY A 560 3.10 -18.68 -26.75
C GLY A 560 3.67 -18.20 -28.09
N ALA A 561 2.90 -18.30 -29.16
CA ALA A 561 3.29 -17.83 -30.49
C ALA A 561 3.50 -16.31 -30.53
N LYS A 562 2.61 -15.54 -29.90
CA LYS A 562 2.73 -14.07 -29.78
C LYS A 562 3.94 -13.66 -28.97
N ALA A 563 4.17 -14.26 -27.80
CA ALA A 563 5.32 -14.02 -26.95
C ALA A 563 6.63 -14.34 -27.69
N PHE A 564 6.70 -15.48 -28.39
CA PHE A 564 7.86 -15.87 -29.20
C PHE A 564 8.19 -14.83 -30.28
N VAL A 565 7.20 -14.43 -31.09
CA VAL A 565 7.42 -13.42 -32.15
C VAL A 565 7.76 -12.05 -31.55
N ALA A 566 7.05 -11.61 -30.52
CA ALA A 566 7.35 -10.38 -29.78
C ALA A 566 8.75 -10.42 -29.13
N GLY A 567 9.24 -11.61 -28.81
CA GLY A 567 10.61 -11.91 -28.38
C GLY A 567 11.67 -11.34 -29.33
N TYR A 568 11.47 -11.54 -30.64
CA TYR A 568 12.40 -11.12 -31.69
C TYR A 568 12.07 -9.76 -32.32
N VAL A 569 10.78 -9.39 -32.50
CA VAL A 569 10.40 -8.10 -33.14
C VAL A 569 10.13 -6.97 -32.14
N GLY A 570 10.26 -7.24 -30.85
CA GLY A 570 10.09 -6.31 -29.74
C GLY A 570 8.66 -6.21 -29.18
N GLY A 571 7.64 -6.61 -29.96
CA GLY A 571 6.22 -6.51 -29.60
C GLY A 571 5.33 -6.15 -30.79
N SER A 572 4.01 -6.09 -30.59
CA SER A 572 3.09 -5.54 -31.58
C SER A 572 3.10 -4.01 -31.56
N ASN A 573 2.98 -3.37 -32.72
CA ASN A 573 2.88 -1.91 -32.85
C ASN A 573 1.45 -1.39 -32.55
N HIS A 574 0.49 -2.26 -32.19
CA HIS A 574 -0.83 -1.83 -31.72
C HIS A 574 -0.68 -1.03 -30.42
N ALA A 575 -1.31 0.14 -30.36
CA ALA A 575 -1.28 1.08 -29.24
C ALA A 575 -2.54 1.96 -29.34
N PRO A 576 -2.91 2.72 -28.29
CA PRO A 576 -4.01 3.67 -28.36
C PRO A 576 -3.89 4.65 -29.52
N SER A 577 -5.03 5.16 -29.99
CA SER A 577 -5.11 6.14 -31.08
C SER A 577 -4.28 7.41 -30.82
N PHE A 578 -4.18 7.83 -29.56
CA PHE A 578 -3.42 8.99 -29.11
C PHE A 578 -1.90 8.77 -28.98
N ALA A 579 -1.40 7.53 -29.03
CA ALA A 579 -0.01 7.23 -28.68
C ALA A 579 1.01 7.95 -29.60
N ASP A 580 1.81 8.84 -29.00
CA ASP A 580 2.82 9.66 -29.68
C ASP A 580 4.15 8.92 -29.96
N ALA A 581 5.22 9.67 -30.22
CA ALA A 581 6.56 9.10 -30.47
C ALA A 581 7.24 8.56 -29.19
N PHE A 582 6.89 9.09 -28.01
CA PHE A 582 7.50 8.74 -26.73
C PHE A 582 6.78 7.55 -26.06
N THR A 583 5.45 7.52 -26.11
CA THR A 583 4.61 6.50 -25.45
C THR A 583 4.52 5.19 -26.23
N ARG A 584 4.53 5.25 -27.57
CA ARG A 584 4.35 4.09 -28.47
C ARG A 584 5.35 2.93 -28.29
N PRO A 585 6.66 3.15 -28.02
CA PRO A 585 7.58 2.07 -27.64
C PRO A 585 7.14 1.30 -26.38
N TYR A 586 6.62 2.00 -25.36
CA TYR A 586 6.19 1.37 -24.12
C TYR A 586 4.93 0.53 -24.29
N TYR A 587 3.95 0.98 -25.09
CA TYR A 587 2.80 0.13 -25.49
C TYR A 587 3.24 -1.15 -26.22
N LYS A 588 4.26 -1.06 -27.09
CA LYS A 588 4.86 -2.22 -27.75
C LYS A 588 5.51 -3.19 -26.74
N HIS A 589 6.16 -2.69 -25.70
CA HIS A 589 6.70 -3.50 -24.61
C HIS A 589 5.59 -4.16 -23.76
N ILE A 590 4.51 -3.44 -23.43
CA ILE A 590 3.35 -4.00 -22.71
C ILE A 590 2.72 -5.15 -23.51
N ASN A 591 2.53 -4.98 -24.83
CA ASN A 591 2.04 -6.06 -25.70
C ASN A 591 2.89 -7.34 -25.63
N ARG A 592 4.22 -7.19 -25.60
CA ARG A 592 5.16 -8.33 -25.46
C ARG A 592 5.02 -9.00 -24.10
N LEU A 593 5.09 -8.21 -23.04
CA LEU A 593 5.18 -8.71 -21.66
C LEU A 593 3.85 -9.28 -21.18
N SER A 594 2.72 -8.67 -21.55
CA SER A 594 1.38 -9.22 -21.33
C SER A 594 1.21 -10.60 -21.99
N ALA A 595 1.63 -10.77 -23.25
CA ALA A 595 1.58 -12.09 -23.91
C ALA A 595 2.49 -13.14 -23.24
N GLY A 596 3.68 -12.73 -22.78
CA GLY A 596 4.58 -13.57 -22.00
C GLY A 596 4.05 -13.91 -20.61
N PHE A 597 3.32 -12.99 -19.99
CA PHE A 597 2.71 -13.17 -18.67
C PHE A 597 1.59 -14.20 -18.74
N ALA A 598 0.68 -14.09 -19.71
CA ALA A 598 -0.37 -15.09 -19.95
C ALA A 598 0.21 -16.50 -20.10
N LEU A 599 1.23 -16.68 -20.96
CA LEU A 599 1.92 -17.96 -21.13
C LEU A 599 2.54 -18.49 -19.82
N THR A 600 3.08 -17.59 -18.99
CA THR A 600 3.74 -17.94 -17.72
C THR A 600 2.71 -18.27 -16.64
N ALA A 601 1.56 -17.60 -16.62
CA ALA A 601 0.42 -17.92 -15.77
C ALA A 601 -0.18 -19.28 -16.14
N ASP A 602 -0.44 -19.56 -17.42
CA ASP A 602 -0.92 -20.85 -17.91
C ASP A 602 0.04 -21.99 -17.53
N MET A 603 1.35 -21.78 -17.66
CA MET A 603 2.38 -22.73 -17.21
C MET A 603 2.32 -22.94 -15.68
N ALA A 604 2.15 -21.88 -14.90
CA ALA A 604 2.09 -21.97 -13.44
C ALA A 604 0.86 -22.74 -12.98
N LEU A 605 -0.31 -22.39 -13.51
CA LEU A 605 -1.60 -22.99 -13.19
C LEU A 605 -1.65 -24.46 -13.65
N GLY A 606 -1.22 -24.75 -14.87
CA GLY A 606 -1.25 -26.10 -15.45
C GLY A 606 -0.24 -27.09 -14.86
N LEU A 607 0.86 -26.62 -14.25
CA LEU A 607 1.90 -27.49 -13.67
C LEU A 607 1.96 -27.50 -12.14
N LEU A 608 1.37 -26.51 -11.45
CA LEU A 608 1.32 -26.48 -9.99
C LEU A 608 -0.11 -26.61 -9.42
N ALA A 609 -1.15 -26.32 -10.22
CA ALA A 609 -2.55 -26.43 -9.83
C ALA A 609 -2.83 -25.86 -8.41
N GLY A 610 -3.44 -26.65 -7.53
CA GLY A 610 -3.75 -26.24 -6.15
C GLY A 610 -2.55 -25.89 -5.28
N ASP A 611 -1.35 -26.41 -5.57
CA ASP A 611 -0.14 -26.05 -4.82
C ASP A 611 0.34 -24.61 -5.11
N LEU A 612 -0.12 -23.96 -6.19
CA LEU A 612 0.22 -22.56 -6.44
C LEU A 612 -0.29 -21.62 -5.32
N LYS A 613 -1.46 -21.94 -4.70
CA LYS A 613 -1.98 -21.24 -3.51
C LYS A 613 -1.03 -21.34 -2.30
N ARG A 614 -0.17 -22.36 -2.26
CA ARG A 614 0.87 -22.58 -1.23
C ARG A 614 2.27 -22.10 -1.65
N LYS A 615 2.43 -21.60 -2.88
CA LYS A 615 3.71 -21.08 -3.40
C LYS A 615 3.64 -19.56 -3.49
N GLU A 616 3.41 -18.92 -2.35
CA GLU A 616 3.28 -17.46 -2.21
C GLU A 616 4.44 -16.68 -2.85
N MET A 617 5.69 -17.15 -2.72
CA MET A 617 6.85 -16.53 -3.40
C MET A 617 6.84 -16.63 -4.94
N LEU A 618 6.07 -17.55 -5.53
CA LEU A 618 5.88 -17.63 -6.98
C LEU A 618 4.65 -16.82 -7.40
N SER A 619 3.54 -16.95 -6.67
CA SER A 619 2.31 -16.17 -6.87
C SER A 619 2.58 -14.65 -6.76
N GLY A 620 3.35 -14.22 -5.74
CA GLY A 620 3.76 -12.82 -5.57
C GLY A 620 4.61 -12.29 -6.72
N ARG A 621 5.46 -13.11 -7.36
CA ARG A 621 6.21 -12.69 -8.56
C ARG A 621 5.32 -12.57 -9.80
N LEU A 622 4.26 -13.36 -9.88
CA LEU A 622 3.23 -13.18 -10.91
C LEU A 622 2.39 -11.93 -10.64
N ALA A 623 2.12 -11.60 -9.37
CA ALA A 623 1.51 -10.32 -8.98
C ALA A 623 2.40 -9.11 -9.28
N ASP A 624 3.73 -9.22 -9.11
CA ASP A 624 4.71 -8.18 -9.48
C ASP A 624 4.62 -7.84 -10.98
N ILE A 625 4.71 -8.87 -11.85
CA ILE A 625 4.57 -8.72 -13.31
C ILE A 625 3.23 -8.07 -13.64
N TYR A 626 2.15 -8.58 -13.06
CA TYR A 626 0.79 -8.17 -13.40
C TYR A 626 0.47 -6.74 -12.97
N GLY A 627 0.85 -6.37 -11.74
CA GLY A 627 0.66 -5.02 -11.22
C GLY A 627 1.50 -3.98 -11.95
N HIS A 628 2.77 -4.27 -12.23
CA HIS A 628 3.61 -3.33 -12.97
C HIS A 628 3.19 -3.15 -14.44
N LEU A 629 2.55 -4.15 -15.07
CA LEU A 629 1.90 -3.97 -16.37
C LEU A 629 0.74 -2.96 -16.30
N PHE A 630 -0.09 -3.01 -15.25
CA PHE A 630 -1.19 -2.08 -15.03
C PHE A 630 -0.68 -0.67 -14.69
N ILE A 631 0.32 -0.56 -13.81
CA ILE A 631 1.00 0.70 -13.46
C ILE A 631 1.63 1.34 -14.71
N ALA A 632 2.25 0.55 -15.60
CA ALA A 632 2.79 1.07 -16.86
C ALA A 632 1.68 1.65 -17.76
N THR A 633 0.47 1.06 -17.79
CA THR A 633 -0.66 1.68 -18.50
C THR A 633 -1.18 2.95 -17.82
N ALA A 634 -1.13 3.04 -16.50
CA ALA A 634 -1.52 4.23 -15.74
C ALA A 634 -0.59 5.41 -16.05
N ILE A 635 0.73 5.21 -15.96
CA ILE A 635 1.75 6.24 -16.24
C ILE A 635 1.60 6.79 -17.67
N LEU A 636 1.34 5.91 -18.66
CA LEU A 636 1.13 6.33 -20.05
C LEU A 636 -0.18 7.10 -20.27
N GLN A 637 -1.26 6.77 -19.56
CA GLN A 637 -2.53 7.52 -19.64
C GLN A 637 -2.44 8.88 -18.94
N PHE A 638 -1.73 8.96 -17.82
CA PHE A 638 -1.51 10.21 -17.10
C PHE A 638 -0.67 11.18 -17.92
N TYR A 639 0.49 10.73 -18.43
CA TYR A 639 1.32 11.52 -19.36
C TYR A 639 0.56 11.97 -20.62
N GLU A 640 -0.39 11.17 -21.13
CA GLU A 640 -1.22 11.58 -22.27
C GLU A 640 -2.11 12.80 -21.95
N ASN A 641 -2.60 12.92 -20.72
CA ASN A 641 -3.51 13.97 -20.27
C ASN A 641 -2.80 15.13 -19.52
N GLY A 642 -1.50 15.00 -19.28
CA GLY A 642 -0.65 16.00 -18.63
C GLY A 642 -0.18 17.13 -19.55
N THR A 643 0.86 17.83 -19.11
CA THR A 643 1.50 18.95 -19.83
C THR A 643 2.35 18.49 -21.02
N LYS A 644 2.89 17.27 -20.94
CA LYS A 644 3.92 16.73 -21.86
C LYS A 644 5.17 17.62 -21.96
N SER A 645 5.45 18.38 -20.90
CA SER A 645 6.71 19.14 -20.73
C SER A 645 7.92 18.20 -20.63
N GLU A 646 9.13 18.71 -20.83
CA GLU A 646 10.34 17.89 -20.69
C GLU A 646 10.53 17.38 -19.25
N SER A 647 10.25 18.21 -18.24
CA SER A 647 10.21 17.78 -16.84
C SER A 647 9.26 16.60 -16.63
N GLU A 648 8.03 16.68 -17.15
CA GLU A 648 7.07 15.59 -17.04
C GLU A 648 7.51 14.33 -17.79
N ARG A 649 8.10 14.50 -18.98
CA ARG A 649 8.68 13.42 -19.77
C ARG A 649 9.79 12.68 -19.01
N LEU A 650 10.62 13.39 -18.23
CA LEU A 650 11.65 12.79 -17.38
C LEU A 650 11.04 11.97 -16.22
N HIS A 651 10.03 12.52 -15.52
CA HIS A 651 9.29 11.80 -14.48
C HIS A 651 8.68 10.49 -15.03
N ALA A 652 7.97 10.58 -16.15
CA ALA A 652 7.37 9.43 -16.84
C ALA A 652 8.42 8.42 -17.32
N GLU A 653 9.54 8.86 -17.91
CA GLU A 653 10.58 7.98 -18.43
C GLU A 653 11.24 7.15 -17.33
N VAL A 654 11.56 7.76 -16.18
CA VAL A 654 12.15 7.03 -15.03
C VAL A 654 11.12 6.07 -14.42
N ALA A 655 9.87 6.50 -14.22
CA ALA A 655 8.81 5.64 -13.69
C ALA A 655 8.54 4.42 -14.58
N LEU A 656 8.50 4.61 -15.90
CA LEU A 656 8.34 3.52 -16.87
C LEU A 656 9.54 2.58 -16.87
N LYS A 657 10.78 3.09 -16.88
CA LYS A 657 12.00 2.24 -16.82
C LYS A 657 12.04 1.40 -15.55
N ASN A 658 11.72 1.99 -14.39
CA ASN A 658 11.58 1.25 -13.13
C ASN A 658 10.53 0.13 -13.25
N SER A 659 9.34 0.44 -13.78
CA SER A 659 8.27 -0.55 -13.93
C SER A 659 8.65 -1.72 -14.87
N PHE A 660 9.21 -1.42 -16.05
CA PHE A 660 9.65 -2.47 -17.00
C PHE A 660 10.84 -3.30 -16.49
N TYR A 661 11.74 -2.69 -15.73
CA TYR A 661 12.81 -3.42 -15.05
C TYR A 661 12.26 -4.37 -13.99
N THR A 662 11.35 -3.92 -13.11
CA THR A 662 10.70 -4.79 -12.11
C THR A 662 9.95 -5.95 -12.73
N ILE A 663 9.21 -5.74 -13.83
CA ILE A 663 8.55 -6.82 -14.58
C ILE A 663 9.57 -7.88 -15.02
N GLN A 664 10.70 -7.46 -15.59
CA GLN A 664 11.76 -8.37 -16.03
C GLN A 664 12.38 -9.16 -14.87
N GLU A 665 12.73 -8.49 -13.77
CA GLU A 665 13.34 -9.17 -12.62
C GLU A 665 12.36 -10.13 -11.95
N ALA A 666 11.07 -9.82 -11.92
CA ALA A 666 10.03 -10.72 -11.46
C ALA A 666 9.88 -11.95 -12.37
N PHE A 667 9.87 -11.80 -13.70
CA PHE A 667 9.88 -12.92 -14.66
C PHE A 667 11.13 -13.81 -14.48
N LEU A 668 12.33 -13.21 -14.50
CA LEU A 668 13.58 -13.97 -14.41
C LEU A 668 13.69 -14.68 -13.05
N SER A 669 13.30 -14.01 -11.96
CA SER A 669 13.22 -14.61 -10.63
C SER A 669 12.18 -15.73 -10.55
N PHE A 670 11.04 -15.59 -11.24
CA PHE A 670 10.02 -16.64 -11.30
C PHE A 670 10.58 -17.88 -11.99
N PHE A 671 11.14 -17.76 -13.19
CA PHE A 671 11.74 -18.89 -13.91
C PHE A 671 12.91 -19.52 -13.11
N ALA A 672 13.76 -18.69 -12.49
CA ALA A 672 14.86 -19.13 -11.63
C ALA A 672 14.40 -19.87 -10.36
N ASN A 673 13.13 -19.73 -9.93
CA ASN A 673 12.57 -20.41 -8.76
C ASN A 673 11.45 -21.43 -9.07
N PHE A 674 11.01 -21.55 -10.33
CA PHE A 674 9.93 -22.46 -10.71
C PHE A 674 10.38 -23.94 -10.61
N PRO A 675 9.59 -24.86 -10.02
CA PRO A 675 10.03 -26.22 -9.75
C PRO A 675 10.38 -27.05 -11.00
N ASN A 676 9.53 -26.98 -12.04
CA ASN A 676 9.80 -27.68 -13.29
C ASN A 676 10.79 -26.88 -14.15
N ARG A 677 12.09 -27.16 -13.97
CA ARG A 677 13.19 -26.46 -14.66
C ARG A 677 13.08 -26.53 -16.19
N MET A 678 12.64 -27.66 -16.75
CA MET A 678 12.49 -27.81 -18.20
C MET A 678 11.40 -26.89 -18.76
N ALA A 679 10.22 -26.87 -18.13
CA ALA A 679 9.13 -25.97 -18.53
C ALA A 679 9.53 -24.49 -18.37
N ALA A 680 10.15 -24.14 -17.23
CA ALA A 680 10.64 -22.79 -16.96
C ALA A 680 11.66 -22.31 -18.00
N SER A 681 12.64 -23.14 -18.39
CA SER A 681 13.60 -22.79 -19.44
C SER A 681 12.95 -22.59 -20.81
N VAL A 682 11.96 -23.41 -21.17
CA VAL A 682 11.23 -23.27 -22.45
C VAL A 682 10.41 -21.97 -22.48
N VAL A 683 9.64 -21.68 -21.43
CA VAL A 683 8.83 -20.45 -21.36
C VAL A 683 9.71 -19.20 -21.21
N SER A 684 10.80 -19.27 -20.45
CA SER A 684 11.80 -18.19 -20.38
C SER A 684 12.43 -17.91 -21.74
N PHE A 685 12.77 -18.94 -22.53
CA PHE A 685 13.29 -18.75 -23.89
C PHE A 685 12.24 -18.17 -24.85
N VAL A 686 10.96 -18.53 -24.70
CA VAL A 686 9.87 -17.96 -25.50
C VAL A 686 9.65 -16.48 -25.20
N THR A 687 9.68 -16.06 -23.92
CA THR A 687 9.42 -14.67 -23.52
C THR A 687 10.66 -13.77 -23.62
N PHE A 688 11.85 -14.32 -23.37
CA PHE A 688 13.14 -13.62 -23.36
C PHE A 688 14.21 -14.39 -24.18
N PRO A 689 14.03 -14.57 -25.51
CA PRO A 689 14.98 -15.31 -26.35
C PRO A 689 16.38 -14.66 -26.42
N SER A 690 16.45 -13.35 -26.15
CA SER A 690 17.68 -12.56 -26.08
C SER A 690 18.18 -12.32 -24.65
N GLY A 691 17.56 -12.92 -23.63
CA GLY A 691 17.84 -12.61 -22.22
C GLY A 691 17.26 -11.26 -21.78
N ARG A 692 18.01 -10.53 -20.95
CA ARG A 692 17.64 -9.21 -20.42
C ARG A 692 17.53 -8.18 -21.55
N ILE A 693 16.48 -7.36 -21.51
CA ILE A 693 16.16 -6.32 -22.52
C ILE A 693 15.89 -4.94 -21.91
N PHE A 694 15.54 -4.87 -20.62
CA PHE A 694 15.37 -3.62 -19.89
C PHE A 694 16.53 -3.40 -18.92
N THR A 695 17.05 -2.17 -18.93
CA THR A 695 18.00 -1.65 -17.94
C THR A 695 17.25 -0.83 -16.90
N PRO A 696 17.80 -0.66 -15.68
CA PRO A 696 17.34 0.39 -14.78
C PRO A 696 17.57 1.80 -15.39
N PRO A 697 17.00 2.87 -14.80
CA PRO A 697 17.39 4.23 -15.11
C PRO A 697 18.90 4.44 -14.95
N SER A 698 19.53 5.03 -15.97
CA SER A 698 20.94 5.44 -15.93
C SER A 698 21.15 6.62 -14.99
N ASP A 699 22.32 6.71 -14.35
CA ASP A 699 22.57 7.70 -13.30
C ASP A 699 22.49 9.14 -13.80
N GLU A 700 22.86 9.42 -15.06
CA GLU A 700 22.63 10.74 -15.69
C GLU A 700 21.13 11.12 -15.77
N LEU A 701 20.24 10.14 -15.97
CA LEU A 701 18.79 10.38 -16.01
C LEU A 701 18.22 10.58 -14.60
N LYS A 702 18.77 9.88 -13.60
CA LYS A 702 18.48 10.13 -12.18
C LYS A 702 18.94 11.54 -11.78
N ARG A 703 20.15 11.92 -12.19
CA ARG A 703 20.77 13.24 -11.94
C ARG A 703 19.91 14.36 -12.52
N GLN A 704 19.47 14.23 -13.77
CA GLN A 704 18.52 15.15 -14.40
C GLN A 704 17.20 15.26 -13.63
N LEU A 705 16.56 14.13 -13.27
CA LEU A 705 15.31 14.15 -12.52
C LEU A 705 15.47 14.68 -11.08
N GLY A 706 16.59 14.39 -10.43
CA GLY A 706 16.95 14.89 -9.10
C GLY A 706 17.32 16.37 -9.10
N ASP A 707 17.84 16.91 -10.20
CA ASP A 707 17.94 18.35 -10.44
C ASP A 707 16.53 18.97 -10.54
N THR A 708 15.67 18.45 -11.42
CA THR A 708 14.28 18.93 -11.62
C THR A 708 13.42 18.86 -10.35
N PHE A 709 13.64 17.89 -9.48
CA PHE A 709 12.94 17.75 -8.17
C PHE A 709 13.12 18.97 -7.24
N MET A 710 14.19 19.76 -7.43
CA MET A 710 14.43 21.02 -6.73
C MET A 710 13.91 22.27 -7.45
N ASP A 711 13.53 22.15 -8.71
CA ASP A 711 13.08 23.27 -9.54
C ASP A 711 11.56 23.50 -9.41
N ASP A 712 11.09 24.68 -9.82
CA ASP A 712 9.70 25.11 -9.69
C ASP A 712 9.17 25.82 -10.96
N PHE A 713 7.87 26.13 -10.97
CA PHE A 713 7.17 26.86 -12.03
C PHE A 713 7.41 26.24 -13.43
N GLU A 714 7.78 27.05 -14.43
CA GLU A 714 8.01 26.59 -15.81
C GLU A 714 9.05 25.46 -15.94
N ALA A 715 9.98 25.35 -14.99
CA ALA A 715 10.99 24.28 -14.97
C ALA A 715 10.44 22.96 -14.38
N ASN A 716 9.41 23.01 -13.53
CA ASN A 716 8.77 21.81 -12.99
C ASN A 716 7.23 21.95 -12.86
N PRO A 717 6.48 21.86 -13.98
CA PRO A 717 5.01 21.90 -13.95
C PRO A 717 4.36 20.76 -13.15
N PHE A 718 5.07 19.66 -12.89
CA PHE A 718 4.57 18.60 -12.01
C PHE A 718 4.63 19.02 -10.53
N ARG A 719 5.63 19.80 -10.10
CA ARG A 719 5.64 20.41 -8.76
C ARG A 719 4.42 21.31 -8.56
N ASP A 720 4.10 22.18 -9.52
CA ASP A 720 2.90 23.03 -9.47
C ASP A 720 1.60 22.21 -9.45
N TYR A 721 1.51 21.12 -10.22
CA TYR A 721 0.39 20.19 -10.14
C TYR A 721 0.23 19.65 -8.71
N LEU A 722 1.32 19.17 -8.09
CA LEU A 722 1.31 18.66 -6.72
C LEU A 722 0.90 19.70 -5.67
N LYS A 723 1.23 20.99 -5.85
CA LYS A 723 0.73 22.06 -4.95
C LYS A 723 -0.80 22.08 -4.90
N THR A 724 -1.47 21.89 -6.03
CA THR A 724 -2.95 21.81 -6.10
C THR A 724 -3.53 20.50 -5.55
N MET A 725 -2.68 19.50 -5.28
CA MET A 725 -3.08 18.19 -4.77
C MET A 725 -3.02 18.07 -3.22
N VAL A 726 -2.49 19.06 -2.51
CA VAL A 726 -2.32 19.04 -1.05
C VAL A 726 -2.88 20.29 -0.37
N TYR A 727 -2.84 20.34 0.96
CA TYR A 727 -2.95 21.60 1.72
C TYR A 727 -1.62 22.36 1.59
N TYR A 728 -1.49 23.12 0.49
CA TYR A 728 -0.30 23.91 0.21
C TYR A 728 -0.41 25.29 0.85
N ASN A 729 0.59 25.66 1.66
CA ASN A 729 0.69 26.99 2.25
C ASN A 729 2.16 27.45 2.29
N THR A 730 2.38 28.75 2.48
CA THR A 730 3.70 29.38 2.59
C THR A 730 3.83 30.22 3.87
N ASP A 731 3.06 29.87 4.90
CA ASP A 731 3.10 30.55 6.19
C ASP A 731 4.44 30.26 6.87
N ALA A 732 5.18 31.31 7.25
CA ALA A 732 6.49 31.17 7.86
C ALA A 732 6.44 30.46 9.22
N ASP A 733 5.28 30.40 9.89
CA ASP A 733 5.15 29.69 11.16
C ASP A 733 4.66 28.23 11.06
N ASP A 734 4.08 27.82 9.93
CA ASP A 734 3.54 26.47 9.75
C ASP A 734 4.62 25.37 9.55
N VAL A 735 4.30 24.12 9.91
CA VAL A 735 5.22 22.98 9.80
C VAL A 735 5.75 22.70 8.38
N THR A 736 4.90 22.84 7.35
CA THR A 736 5.32 22.72 5.94
C THR A 736 5.56 24.10 5.32
N GLY A 737 4.71 25.08 5.66
CA GLY A 737 4.85 26.46 5.19
C GLY A 737 6.22 27.09 5.48
N ARG A 738 6.81 26.85 6.66
CA ARG A 738 8.14 27.36 7.05
C ARG A 738 9.28 26.88 6.15
N MET A 739 9.17 25.67 5.59
CA MET A 739 10.14 25.15 4.62
C MET A 739 9.90 25.71 3.22
N GLU A 740 8.63 25.77 2.80
CA GLU A 740 8.25 26.31 1.49
C GLU A 740 8.53 27.82 1.39
N ASN A 741 8.33 28.58 2.46
CA ASN A 741 8.60 30.01 2.55
C ASN A 741 10.08 30.33 2.30
N ALA A 742 10.99 29.59 2.95
CA ALA A 742 12.43 29.71 2.72
C ALA A 742 12.83 29.29 1.29
N TYR A 743 12.18 28.27 0.74
CA TYR A 743 12.39 27.80 -0.64
C TYR A 743 11.93 28.81 -1.70
N GLN A 744 10.69 29.30 -1.62
CA GLN A 744 10.15 30.31 -2.53
C GLN A 744 10.96 31.61 -2.46
N THR A 745 11.42 31.99 -1.26
CA THR A 745 12.36 33.12 -1.08
C THR A 745 13.68 32.88 -1.84
N LEU A 746 14.30 31.70 -1.69
CA LEU A 746 15.52 31.34 -2.41
C LEU A 746 15.31 31.36 -3.93
N ILE A 747 14.22 30.78 -4.44
CA ILE A 747 13.91 30.78 -5.89
C ILE A 747 13.77 32.22 -6.41
N GLY A 748 13.11 33.10 -5.65
CA GLY A 748 12.98 34.53 -5.98
C GLY A 748 14.30 35.30 -6.01
N ILE A 749 15.31 34.90 -5.21
CA ILE A 749 16.60 35.59 -5.11
C ILE A 749 17.79 34.79 -5.68
N GLU A 750 17.58 33.64 -6.33
CA GLU A 750 18.64 32.74 -6.80
C GLU A 750 19.75 33.46 -7.60
N PRO A 751 19.47 34.40 -8.53
CA PRO A 751 20.54 35.12 -9.22
C PRO A 751 21.44 35.93 -8.29
N LEU A 752 20.89 36.49 -7.20
CA LEU A 752 21.62 37.20 -6.16
C LEU A 752 22.35 36.23 -5.22
N TRP A 753 21.74 35.10 -4.84
CA TRP A 753 22.41 34.06 -4.06
C TRP A 753 23.66 33.54 -4.79
N GLN A 754 23.53 33.23 -6.08
CA GLN A 754 24.66 32.78 -6.91
C GLN A 754 25.69 33.90 -7.18
N LYS A 755 25.27 35.17 -7.30
CA LYS A 755 26.16 36.33 -7.38
C LYS A 755 27.03 36.43 -6.12
N PHE A 756 26.41 36.40 -4.94
CA PHE A 756 27.10 36.44 -3.65
C PHE A 756 28.02 35.22 -3.44
N LYS A 757 27.52 34.00 -3.64
CA LYS A 757 28.32 32.76 -3.50
C LYS A 757 29.52 32.69 -4.45
N LYS A 758 29.41 33.29 -5.64
CA LYS A 758 30.49 33.38 -6.62
C LYS A 758 31.55 34.44 -6.24
N ALA A 759 31.17 35.47 -5.49
CA ALA A 759 32.12 36.39 -4.87
C ALA A 759 32.81 35.73 -3.66
N GLU A 760 32.05 35.08 -2.76
CA GLU A 760 32.54 34.32 -1.59
C GLU A 760 33.59 33.24 -1.94
N HIS A 761 33.54 32.72 -3.17
CA HIS A 761 34.52 31.75 -3.68
C HIS A 761 35.75 32.40 -4.34
N LYS A 762 35.63 33.61 -4.89
CA LYS A 762 36.73 34.30 -5.58
C LYS A 762 37.64 35.03 -4.60
N ASP A 763 37.01 35.78 -3.71
CA ASP A 763 37.65 36.66 -2.75
C ASP A 763 37.15 36.23 -1.38
N SER A 764 38.08 35.87 -0.49
CA SER A 764 37.71 35.46 0.87
C SER A 764 37.19 36.68 1.61
N PHE A 765 35.88 36.73 1.84
CA PHE A 765 35.25 37.80 2.60
C PHE A 765 35.84 37.93 4.01
N GLU A 766 35.88 39.15 4.53
CA GLU A 766 36.38 39.45 5.86
C GLU A 766 35.25 39.37 6.89
N GLY A 767 35.39 38.48 7.87
CA GLY A 767 34.35 38.25 8.88
C GLY A 767 34.49 36.94 9.64
N LEU A 768 33.53 36.69 10.53
CA LEU A 768 33.30 35.37 11.16
C LEU A 768 31.86 34.87 10.97
N THR A 769 30.92 35.76 10.65
CA THR A 769 29.50 35.47 10.43
C THR A 769 29.11 35.62 8.95
N PHE A 770 27.94 35.10 8.57
CA PHE A 770 27.37 35.33 7.23
C PHE A 770 27.04 36.81 7.03
N GLU A 771 26.59 37.47 8.10
CA GLU A 771 26.27 38.89 8.16
C GLU A 771 27.51 39.76 7.87
N ASP A 772 28.66 39.44 8.48
CA ASP A 772 29.94 40.10 8.18
C ASP A 772 30.30 39.96 6.69
N HIS A 773 30.18 38.75 6.13
CA HIS A 773 30.47 38.47 4.71
C HIS A 773 29.58 39.29 3.76
N VAL A 774 28.29 39.44 4.09
CA VAL A 774 27.34 40.24 3.31
C VAL A 774 27.68 41.74 3.40
N VAL A 775 28.07 42.24 4.58
CA VAL A 775 28.50 43.63 4.76
C VAL A 775 29.81 43.91 4.01
N ASP A 776 30.80 43.03 4.08
CA ASP A 776 32.06 43.14 3.34
C ASP A 776 31.86 43.08 1.81
N ALA A 777 31.00 42.18 1.32
CA ALA A 777 30.59 42.13 -0.09
C ALA A 777 29.93 43.43 -0.56
N SER A 778 29.13 44.07 0.30
CA SER A 778 28.54 45.38 -0.01
C SER A 778 29.57 46.51 0.00
N GLN A 779 30.51 46.52 0.95
CA GLN A 779 31.59 47.52 1.02
C GLN A 779 32.57 47.41 -0.17
N LYS A 780 32.82 46.19 -0.66
CA LYS A 780 33.61 45.92 -1.87
C LYS A 780 32.87 46.27 -3.17
N GLY A 781 31.55 46.43 -3.12
CA GLY A 781 30.70 46.74 -4.27
C GLY A 781 30.35 45.53 -5.13
N ASP A 782 30.54 44.30 -4.62
CA ASP A 782 30.03 43.08 -5.26
C ASP A 782 28.50 43.03 -5.23
N ILE A 783 27.89 43.57 -4.16
CA ILE A 783 26.44 43.71 -3.99
C ILE A 783 26.04 45.13 -3.52
N THR A 784 24.78 45.51 -3.73
CA THR A 784 24.21 46.76 -3.19
C THR A 784 23.75 46.58 -1.73
N GLU A 785 23.48 47.69 -1.05
CA GLU A 785 22.90 47.71 0.30
C GLU A 785 21.50 47.06 0.33
N GLU A 786 20.68 47.31 -0.70
CA GLU A 786 19.37 46.68 -0.90
C GLU A 786 19.48 45.15 -1.11
N GLU A 787 20.47 44.71 -1.91
CA GLU A 787 20.78 43.28 -2.09
C GLU A 787 21.29 42.63 -0.79
N ALA A 788 22.04 43.38 0.03
CA ALA A 788 22.55 42.92 1.32
C ALA A 788 21.42 42.71 2.35
N GLU A 789 20.46 43.63 2.45
CA GLU A 789 19.27 43.46 3.30
C GLU A 789 18.49 42.19 2.93
N VAL A 790 18.27 41.96 1.64
CA VAL A 790 17.57 40.77 1.12
C VAL A 790 18.31 39.47 1.46
N LEU A 791 19.65 39.45 1.36
CA LEU A 791 20.46 38.30 1.74
C LEU A 791 20.40 38.00 3.24
N ILE A 792 20.40 39.02 4.10
CA ILE A 792 20.26 38.85 5.56
C ILE A 792 18.86 38.35 5.94
N GLN A 793 17.80 38.92 5.34
CA GLN A 793 16.42 38.46 5.55
C GLN A 793 16.24 37.00 5.10
N TYR A 794 16.78 36.61 3.94
CA TYR A 794 16.80 35.21 3.52
C TYR A 794 17.63 34.33 4.46
N ASN A 795 18.76 34.81 4.99
CA ASN A 795 19.58 34.05 5.94
C ASN A 795 18.82 33.71 7.22
N ALA A 796 18.02 34.65 7.73
CA ALA A 796 17.11 34.42 8.86
C ALA A 796 16.12 33.28 8.57
N LEU A 797 15.40 33.35 7.44
CA LEU A 797 14.39 32.36 7.03
C LEU A 797 15.03 30.99 6.75
N ARG A 798 16.18 30.95 6.06
CA ARG A 798 16.94 29.73 5.76
C ARG A 798 17.43 29.05 7.03
N PHE A 799 17.94 29.81 8.01
CA PHE A 799 18.38 29.21 9.27
C PHE A 799 17.19 28.65 10.05
N ASP A 800 16.09 29.42 10.15
CA ASP A 800 14.91 29.01 10.91
C ASP A 800 14.27 27.72 10.36
N SER A 801 14.06 27.60 9.05
CA SER A 801 13.41 26.41 8.48
C SER A 801 14.22 25.12 8.70
N LEU A 802 15.55 25.24 8.85
CA LEU A 802 16.48 24.15 9.12
C LEU A 802 16.60 23.76 10.60
N LEU A 803 16.06 24.55 11.54
CA LEU A 803 16.08 24.21 12.97
C LEU A 803 15.16 23.02 13.29
N THR A 804 15.63 22.20 14.23
CA THR A 804 14.81 21.20 14.94
C THR A 804 14.31 21.79 16.26
N ASP A 805 13.15 21.33 16.70
CA ASP A 805 12.68 21.59 18.06
C ASP A 805 13.62 21.00 19.12
N VAL A 806 13.59 21.58 20.31
CA VAL A 806 14.31 21.08 21.50
C VAL A 806 13.35 21.19 22.68
N PHE A 807 13.32 20.16 23.50
CA PHE A 807 12.39 20.06 24.62
C PHE A 807 13.10 20.31 25.96
N ASP A 808 12.30 20.47 27.02
CA ASP A 808 12.81 20.33 28.38
C ASP A 808 13.38 18.91 28.65
N LYS A 809 14.06 18.74 29.79
CA LYS A 809 14.74 17.50 30.18
C LYS A 809 13.82 16.26 30.22
N HIS A 810 12.50 16.45 30.37
CA HIS A 810 11.51 15.38 30.46
C HIS A 810 10.71 15.18 29.16
N LEU A 811 11.06 15.89 28.08
CA LEU A 811 10.40 15.83 26.77
C LEU A 811 8.90 16.19 26.80
N LEU A 812 8.50 17.09 27.72
CA LEU A 812 7.10 17.47 27.94
C LEU A 812 6.69 18.72 27.18
N LYS A 813 7.61 19.67 26.97
CA LYS A 813 7.35 20.92 26.24
C LYS A 813 8.51 21.29 25.32
N ALA A 814 8.17 21.62 24.08
CA ALA A 814 9.09 22.29 23.16
C ALA A 814 9.48 23.67 23.72
N GLN A 815 10.71 24.08 23.45
CA GLN A 815 11.28 25.36 23.87
C GLN A 815 11.52 26.26 22.66
N GLU A 816 11.20 27.54 22.80
CA GLU A 816 11.56 28.56 21.82
C GLU A 816 13.05 28.48 21.44
N ARG A 817 13.32 28.84 20.18
CA ARG A 817 14.67 28.85 19.60
C ARG A 817 15.00 30.30 19.24
N SER A 818 16.10 30.83 19.76
CA SER A 818 16.65 32.09 19.25
C SER A 818 17.24 31.86 17.86
N ASN A 819 16.78 32.62 16.87
CA ASN A 819 17.42 32.69 15.57
C ASN A 819 18.55 33.73 15.62
N PRO A 820 19.84 33.36 15.56
CA PRO A 820 20.95 34.30 15.63
C PRO A 820 21.02 35.23 14.41
N HIS A 821 20.40 34.84 13.29
CA HIS A 821 20.41 35.58 12.03
C HIS A 821 19.16 36.46 11.83
N SER A 822 18.26 36.58 12.82
CA SER A 822 17.19 37.59 12.76
C SER A 822 17.80 38.99 12.73
N LEU A 823 17.17 39.96 12.05
CA LEU A 823 17.76 41.28 11.79
C LEU A 823 18.26 42.00 13.07
N GLU A 824 17.51 41.89 14.17
CA GLU A 824 17.91 42.45 15.48
C GLU A 824 19.14 41.76 16.08
N ASN A 825 19.25 40.44 15.93
CA ASN A 825 20.38 39.65 16.42
C ASN A 825 21.60 39.75 15.51
N ALA A 826 21.39 39.85 14.20
CA ALA A 826 22.42 40.07 13.18
C ALA A 826 23.20 41.36 13.43
N VAL A 827 22.49 42.48 13.63
CA VAL A 827 23.11 43.79 13.96
C VAL A 827 23.87 43.75 15.29
N GLN A 828 23.46 42.90 16.25
CA GLN A 828 24.18 42.70 17.51
C GLN A 828 25.36 41.72 17.41
N GLN A 829 25.44 40.92 16.34
CA GLN A 829 26.46 39.89 16.12
C GLN A 829 27.51 40.24 15.06
N LEU A 830 27.31 41.33 14.32
CA LEU A 830 28.35 41.91 13.46
C LEU A 830 29.65 42.05 14.26
N THR A 831 30.69 41.36 13.80
CA THR A 831 31.97 41.34 14.50
C THR A 831 32.82 42.51 14.04
N ASP A 832 33.49 43.20 14.97
CA ASP A 832 34.61 44.07 14.58
C ASP A 832 35.81 43.17 14.25
N TYR A 833 35.67 42.44 13.14
CA TYR A 833 36.66 41.50 12.64
C TYR A 833 37.96 42.22 12.32
N ALA A 834 37.89 43.47 11.85
CA ALA A 834 39.05 44.32 11.65
C ALA A 834 39.79 44.56 12.98
N GLN A 835 39.11 44.95 14.06
CA GLN A 835 39.74 45.07 15.38
C GLN A 835 40.30 43.74 15.88
N LEU A 836 39.55 42.64 15.80
CA LEU A 836 40.00 41.31 16.26
C LEU A 836 41.23 40.80 15.49
N LYS A 837 41.25 40.99 14.17
CA LYS A 837 42.36 40.66 13.28
C LYS A 837 43.59 41.52 13.55
N ASN A 838 43.40 42.84 13.76
CA ASN A 838 44.46 43.76 14.16
C ASN A 838 45.01 43.42 15.55
N GLU A 839 44.17 43.06 16.52
CA GLU A 839 44.60 42.62 17.86
C GLU A 839 45.37 41.29 17.82
N ALA A 840 44.97 40.35 16.96
CA ALA A 840 45.68 39.10 16.74
C ALA A 840 47.05 39.33 16.07
N GLN A 841 47.11 40.16 15.03
CA GLN A 841 48.36 40.56 14.37
C GLN A 841 49.30 41.31 15.32
N ALA A 842 48.77 42.23 16.14
CA ALA A 842 49.52 42.92 17.17
C ALA A 842 50.05 42.00 18.29
N LYS A 843 49.29 40.97 18.68
CA LYS A 843 49.73 39.93 19.63
C LYS A 843 50.80 38.99 19.05
N HIS A 844 50.78 38.76 17.74
CA HIS A 844 51.73 37.86 17.06
C HIS A 844 52.90 38.58 16.36
N GLY A 845 52.95 39.91 16.40
CA GLY A 845 54.10 40.71 15.94
C GLY A 845 54.31 40.74 14.43
N ILE A 846 53.28 40.42 13.63
CA ILE A 846 53.36 40.48 12.17
C ILE A 846 53.04 41.91 11.73
N VAL A 847 54.08 42.64 11.34
CA VAL A 847 53.97 43.99 10.75
C VAL A 847 53.44 43.86 9.31
N PRO A 848 52.53 44.75 8.84
CA PRO A 848 52.13 44.77 7.44
C PRO A 848 53.31 45.15 6.53
N ASP A 849 53.57 44.34 5.50
CA ASP A 849 54.51 44.70 4.44
C ASP A 849 54.05 45.98 3.77
N SER A 850 54.92 46.99 3.75
CA SER A 850 54.65 48.31 3.19
C SER A 850 55.81 48.76 2.30
N ASP A 851 55.45 49.21 1.09
CA ASP A 851 56.32 49.76 0.04
C ASP A 851 57.53 48.93 -0.42
N VAL A 852 57.33 48.16 -1.49
CA VAL A 852 58.36 47.96 -2.52
C VAL A 852 57.82 48.45 -3.87
N SER A 853 58.15 49.68 -4.22
CA SER A 853 57.70 50.31 -5.48
C SER A 853 58.67 50.08 -6.64
N SER A 854 58.10 49.64 -7.76
CA SER A 854 58.51 49.81 -9.17
C SER A 854 59.98 50.09 -9.56
N ASP A 855 60.43 49.28 -10.52
CA ASP A 855 61.37 49.61 -11.61
C ASP A 855 62.87 49.82 -11.31
N ASN A 856 63.68 48.82 -11.65
CA ASN A 856 64.36 48.78 -12.96
C ASN A 856 65.23 47.52 -13.17
N LEU A 857 65.00 46.76 -14.26
CA LEU A 857 65.97 46.49 -15.34
C LEU A 857 65.40 45.52 -16.39
N ALA A 858 65.92 45.60 -17.62
CA ALA A 858 65.36 44.91 -18.80
C ALA A 858 66.03 43.55 -19.13
N ALA A 859 65.31 42.72 -19.89
CA ALA A 859 65.78 41.43 -20.42
C ALA A 859 66.88 41.58 -21.50
N PRO A 860 67.51 40.47 -21.90
CA PRO A 860 67.16 39.94 -23.22
C PRO A 860 67.07 38.40 -23.33
N ASN A 861 66.23 37.95 -24.28
CA ASN A 861 66.39 36.86 -25.26
C ASN A 861 67.11 35.52 -24.90
N SER A 862 66.71 34.34 -25.41
CA SER A 862 65.52 33.92 -26.19
C SER A 862 65.60 32.42 -26.52
N ALA A 863 64.45 31.74 -26.64
CA ALA A 863 64.27 30.36 -27.14
C ALA A 863 64.89 29.25 -26.23
N ASP A 864 64.31 28.05 -26.15
CA ASP A 864 63.57 27.34 -27.21
C ASP A 864 62.38 26.48 -26.69
N GLN A 865 61.63 25.92 -27.65
CA GLN A 865 60.54 24.93 -27.55
C GLN A 865 59.15 25.37 -27.03
N LYS A 866 58.14 24.83 -27.72
CA LYS A 866 56.69 24.90 -27.48
C LYS A 866 56.06 23.56 -27.93
N ILE A 867 54.77 23.38 -27.64
CA ILE A 867 53.90 22.20 -27.92
C ILE A 867 53.99 21.15 -26.79
N GLY A 868 52.88 20.73 -26.17
CA GLY A 868 51.48 21.15 -26.40
C GLY A 868 50.50 20.63 -25.35
N ASP A 869 49.20 20.91 -25.56
CA ASP A 869 48.10 20.58 -24.64
C ASP A 869 47.76 19.08 -24.59
N ALA A 870 47.34 18.57 -23.43
CA ALA A 870 46.28 17.55 -23.31
C ALA A 870 45.77 17.38 -21.86
N ASN A 871 44.44 17.43 -21.70
CA ASN A 871 43.67 16.71 -20.68
C ASN A 871 43.05 15.48 -21.40
N PRO A 872 43.02 14.25 -20.83
CA PRO A 872 41.78 13.81 -20.17
C PRO A 872 41.94 12.65 -19.12
N ASN A 873 40.79 12.13 -18.68
CA ASN A 873 40.56 10.99 -17.77
C ASN A 873 41.06 9.60 -18.25
N HIS A 874 41.02 8.67 -17.27
CA HIS A 874 40.99 7.20 -17.35
C HIS A 874 42.31 6.43 -17.58
N GLY A 875 42.51 5.40 -16.75
CA GLY A 875 43.54 4.37 -16.88
C GLY A 875 43.50 3.40 -15.68
N TYR A 876 43.08 2.16 -15.93
CA TYR A 876 43.41 1.00 -15.09
C TYR A 876 44.63 0.29 -15.72
N GLU A 877 45.18 -0.73 -15.05
CA GLU A 877 46.39 -1.52 -15.41
C GLU A 877 47.74 -0.82 -15.13
N SER A 878 48.81 -1.52 -14.74
CA SER A 878 48.95 -2.83 -14.08
C SER A 878 50.38 -2.97 -13.49
N ASP A 879 50.62 -4.05 -12.73
CA ASP A 879 51.93 -4.62 -12.34
C ASP A 879 52.97 -3.67 -11.69
N GLY A 880 52.92 -3.61 -10.35
CA GLY A 880 54.01 -3.14 -9.50
C GLY A 880 53.80 -3.65 -8.06
N ASP A 881 54.73 -4.45 -7.55
CA ASP A 881 54.54 -5.18 -6.28
C ASP A 881 54.37 -4.24 -5.07
N VAL A 882 53.27 -4.43 -4.34
CA VAL A 882 53.04 -3.82 -3.02
C VAL A 882 52.62 -4.93 -2.06
N GLU A 883 53.53 -5.30 -1.15
CA GLU A 883 53.24 -6.27 -0.10
C GLU A 883 52.23 -5.69 0.91
N MET A 884 51.01 -6.22 0.90
CA MET A 884 49.97 -5.89 1.89
C MET A 884 50.31 -6.52 3.24
N VAL A 885 51.15 -5.86 4.03
CA VAL A 885 51.45 -6.23 5.42
C VAL A 885 50.18 -6.09 6.26
N SER A 886 49.74 -7.19 6.88
CA SER A 886 48.59 -7.20 7.79
C SER A 886 49.01 -6.73 9.19
N GLU A 887 48.31 -5.74 9.74
CA GLU A 887 48.44 -5.38 11.17
C GLU A 887 47.71 -6.41 12.07
N GLN A 888 48.35 -7.57 12.22
CA GLN A 888 48.30 -8.34 13.46
C GLN A 888 49.68 -8.25 14.14
N ASP A 889 49.69 -8.51 15.46
CA ASP A 889 50.84 -8.57 16.36
C ASP A 889 51.52 -7.25 16.77
N THR A 890 51.02 -6.67 17.87
CA THR A 890 51.78 -6.65 19.14
C THR A 890 50.83 -6.38 20.33
N ALA A 891 50.92 -7.03 21.48
CA ALA A 891 51.88 -8.06 21.92
C ALA A 891 51.24 -9.16 22.80
N GLN A 892 51.82 -10.35 22.69
CA GLN A 892 51.75 -11.46 23.66
C GLN A 892 52.69 -11.14 24.87
N GLU A 893 52.66 -11.80 26.05
CA GLU A 893 52.06 -13.09 26.46
C GLU A 893 51.96 -13.26 28.01
N VAL A 894 51.36 -14.39 28.45
CA VAL A 894 51.76 -15.27 29.59
C VAL A 894 51.21 -15.07 31.04
N GLN A 895 50.57 -16.16 31.50
CA GLN A 895 50.43 -16.75 32.87
C GLN A 895 49.63 -16.09 34.01
N ALA A 896 48.32 -16.35 33.97
CA ALA A 896 47.51 -17.03 35.00
C ALA A 896 48.09 -17.31 36.43
N GLN A 897 47.32 -16.92 37.46
CA GLN A 897 46.69 -17.86 38.42
C GLN A 897 45.65 -17.20 39.37
N THR A 898 44.50 -17.87 39.54
CA THR A 898 43.59 -17.97 40.72
C THR A 898 43.11 -16.75 41.54
N ASP A 899 41.80 -16.81 41.84
CA ASP A 899 41.07 -16.34 43.04
C ASP A 899 40.52 -14.90 43.09
N PHE A 900 39.61 -14.68 44.06
CA PHE A 900 38.55 -13.66 44.15
C PHE A 900 37.40 -13.85 43.14
N GLY A 901 36.12 -13.91 43.52
CA GLY A 901 35.49 -13.89 44.86
C GLY A 901 34.62 -12.64 45.09
N ASP A 902 33.31 -12.85 45.27
CA ASP A 902 32.25 -11.94 45.72
C ASP A 902 32.22 -10.49 45.18
N SER A 903 31.30 -10.20 44.23
CA SER A 903 30.15 -9.30 44.48
C SER A 903 29.34 -8.91 43.22
N SER A 904 28.06 -9.34 43.13
CA SER A 904 26.93 -8.55 42.59
C SER A 904 25.59 -9.27 42.83
N PRO A 905 24.54 -8.63 43.38
CA PRO A 905 23.32 -9.31 43.85
C PRO A 905 22.21 -9.47 42.78
N GLU A 906 22.55 -9.93 41.57
CA GLU A 906 21.59 -10.02 40.45
C GLU A 906 21.10 -11.45 40.14
N ILE A 907 21.72 -12.49 40.71
CA ILE A 907 21.39 -13.90 40.39
C ILE A 907 20.21 -14.42 41.24
N GLU A 908 20.09 -14.05 42.51
CA GLU A 908 18.95 -14.46 43.36
C GLU A 908 17.62 -13.87 42.86
N ALA A 909 17.66 -12.65 42.30
CA ALA A 909 16.48 -11.96 41.78
C ALA A 909 15.88 -12.58 40.48
N LEU A 910 16.48 -13.65 39.95
CA LEU A 910 15.98 -14.38 38.79
C LEU A 910 15.34 -15.73 39.15
N ASP A 911 15.91 -16.48 40.12
CA ASP A 911 15.45 -17.84 40.45
C ASP A 911 14.08 -17.82 41.17
N ASP A 912 13.85 -16.88 42.09
CA ASP A 912 12.55 -16.75 42.78
C ASP A 912 11.40 -16.37 41.81
N ARG A 913 11.67 -15.52 40.80
CA ARG A 913 10.67 -15.19 39.78
C ARG A 913 10.29 -16.38 38.88
N HIS A 914 11.15 -17.39 38.78
CA HIS A 914 10.80 -18.65 38.12
C HIS A 914 10.07 -19.65 39.05
N ARG A 915 10.23 -19.55 40.38
CA ARG A 915 9.48 -20.35 41.37
C ARG A 915 8.03 -19.90 41.55
N ASP A 916 7.77 -18.60 41.67
CA ASP A 916 6.40 -18.11 41.89
C ASP A 916 5.48 -18.40 40.69
N ALA A 917 5.99 -18.23 39.47
CA ALA A 917 5.27 -18.52 38.24
C ALA A 917 4.90 -20.02 38.11
N ALA A 918 5.78 -20.92 38.53
CA ALA A 918 5.52 -22.36 38.53
C ALA A 918 4.56 -22.79 39.66
N THR A 919 4.62 -22.12 40.81
CA THR A 919 3.76 -22.41 41.97
C THR A 919 2.32 -22.04 41.68
N HIS A 920 2.04 -20.81 41.23
CA HIS A 920 0.67 -20.36 40.97
C HIS A 920 -0.03 -21.09 39.81
N LEU A 921 0.72 -21.65 38.85
CA LEU A 921 0.13 -22.50 37.80
C LEU A 921 -0.32 -23.85 38.38
N ASN A 922 0.50 -24.48 39.22
CA ASN A 922 0.15 -25.74 39.88
C ASN A 922 -0.99 -25.57 40.89
N GLU A 923 -1.03 -24.47 41.64
CA GLU A 923 -2.15 -24.15 42.54
C GLU A 923 -3.47 -24.03 41.75
N ARG A 924 -3.47 -23.30 40.63
CA ARG A 924 -4.65 -23.15 39.73
C ARG A 924 -5.05 -24.44 39.01
N MET A 925 -4.13 -25.36 38.79
CA MET A 925 -4.46 -26.70 38.26
C MET A 925 -4.98 -27.63 39.36
N SER A 926 -4.47 -27.53 40.58
CA SER A 926 -4.89 -28.35 41.73
C SER A 926 -6.34 -28.09 42.16
N SER A 927 -6.78 -26.83 42.09
CA SER A 927 -8.13 -26.42 42.47
C SER A 927 -9.22 -26.87 41.49
N ASN A 928 -8.87 -27.18 40.24
CA ASN A 928 -9.79 -27.78 39.27
C ASN A 928 -9.83 -29.32 39.34
N HIS A 929 -8.86 -29.98 39.99
CA HIS A 929 -8.75 -31.45 39.96
C HIS A 929 -9.47 -32.19 41.09
N SER A 930 -10.10 -31.46 42.03
CA SER A 930 -10.91 -32.01 43.13
C SER A 930 -12.35 -32.39 42.71
N LEU A 931 -12.79 -32.04 41.49
CA LEU A 931 -14.14 -32.31 40.98
C LEU A 931 -14.27 -33.52 40.05
N ASN A 932 -13.17 -34.18 39.67
CA ASN A 932 -13.21 -35.40 38.85
C ASN A 932 -12.31 -36.51 39.41
N LYS A 933 -12.88 -37.27 40.36
CA LYS A 933 -12.41 -38.60 40.77
C LYS A 933 -13.57 -39.57 40.91
N TYR A 934 -14.04 -40.11 39.77
CA TYR A 934 -14.43 -41.50 39.62
C TYR A 934 -14.34 -41.90 38.13
N SER A 935 -14.26 -43.21 37.87
CA SER A 935 -14.13 -43.86 36.55
C SER A 935 -13.00 -43.39 35.62
N THR A 936 -11.91 -44.16 35.59
CA THR A 936 -11.28 -44.55 34.30
C THR A 936 -10.62 -45.92 34.45
N GLU A 937 -11.40 -46.99 34.29
CA GLU A 937 -10.92 -48.35 34.11
C GLU A 937 -11.65 -49.02 32.95
N ALA A 938 -10.95 -49.93 32.25
CA ALA A 938 -11.42 -50.83 31.20
C ALA A 938 -12.16 -50.21 29.98
N THR A 939 -11.42 -50.08 28.87
CA THR A 939 -11.99 -50.26 27.52
C THR A 939 -11.66 -51.68 27.04
N GLU A 940 -12.62 -52.61 27.16
CA GLU A 940 -12.56 -53.89 26.44
C GLU A 940 -13.99 -54.40 26.14
N HIS A 941 -14.17 -54.93 24.93
CA HIS A 941 -15.35 -55.58 24.31
C HIS A 941 -16.70 -55.68 25.06
N VAL A 942 -17.80 -55.32 24.38
CA VAL A 942 -18.83 -56.24 23.80
C VAL A 942 -19.97 -55.45 23.13
N ASP A 943 -20.76 -56.14 22.30
CA ASP A 943 -21.83 -55.65 21.41
C ASP A 943 -23.26 -55.79 22.03
N ASN A 944 -24.26 -55.19 21.35
CA ASN A 944 -25.71 -55.43 21.42
C ASN A 944 -26.62 -54.85 22.55
N SER A 945 -27.66 -54.13 22.06
CA SER A 945 -29.10 -54.24 22.40
C SER A 945 -29.77 -53.52 23.60
N GLU A 946 -30.76 -52.70 23.23
CA GLU A 946 -32.15 -52.58 23.77
C GLU A 946 -32.50 -52.12 25.22
N LYS A 947 -33.34 -51.06 25.25
CA LYS A 947 -34.61 -50.87 26.02
C LYS A 947 -34.65 -50.31 27.47
N HIS A 948 -35.30 -49.14 27.55
CA HIS A 948 -36.41 -48.73 28.43
C HIS A 948 -36.27 -48.44 29.96
N ASP A 949 -36.87 -47.30 30.32
CA ASP A 949 -37.81 -47.04 31.43
C ASP A 949 -37.39 -46.53 32.84
N HIS A 950 -37.81 -45.27 33.07
CA HIS A 950 -38.65 -44.74 34.17
C HIS A 950 -38.13 -44.38 35.59
N SER A 951 -38.57 -43.16 35.96
CA SER A 951 -39.13 -42.70 37.26
C SER A 951 -38.23 -42.25 38.42
N ASP A 952 -38.34 -40.95 38.71
CA ASP A 952 -38.76 -40.30 39.98
C ASP A 952 -38.42 -40.92 41.36
N ILE A 953 -38.07 -40.06 42.35
CA ILE A 953 -38.95 -39.65 43.48
C ILE A 953 -38.19 -38.78 44.52
N THR A 954 -38.53 -37.48 44.54
CA THR A 954 -38.71 -36.52 45.67
C THR A 954 -37.90 -36.54 47.00
N LYS A 955 -37.60 -35.32 47.52
CA LYS A 955 -38.17 -34.67 48.76
C LYS A 955 -37.25 -34.11 49.90
N GLU A 956 -37.24 -32.77 49.98
CA GLU A 956 -37.54 -31.90 51.15
C GLU A 956 -36.82 -31.96 52.53
N SER A 957 -36.18 -30.81 52.88
CA SER A 957 -36.30 -30.07 54.18
C SER A 957 -35.51 -30.60 55.41
N THR A 958 -35.24 -29.85 56.51
CA THR A 958 -35.32 -28.40 56.84
C THR A 958 -34.45 -28.03 58.09
N SER A 959 -34.34 -26.72 58.40
CA SER A 959 -34.22 -26.08 59.74
C SER A 959 -32.86 -25.51 60.26
N LYS A 960 -32.99 -24.48 61.12
CA LYS A 960 -32.00 -23.68 61.91
C LYS A 960 -32.26 -23.97 63.43
N PRO A 961 -31.80 -23.23 64.50
CA PRO A 961 -30.99 -21.99 64.60
C PRO A 961 -30.01 -21.84 65.82
N SER A 962 -29.40 -20.63 65.96
CA SER A 962 -29.05 -19.93 67.24
C SER A 962 -27.80 -20.42 68.04
N ILE A 963 -27.09 -19.67 68.91
CA ILE A 963 -27.15 -18.25 69.39
C ILE A 963 -25.82 -17.81 70.11
N ASP A 964 -25.60 -16.49 70.37
CA ASP A 964 -24.64 -15.84 71.34
C ASP A 964 -23.09 -16.03 71.18
N GLU A 965 -22.14 -15.15 71.62
CA GLU A 965 -22.03 -13.74 72.11
C GLU A 965 -20.51 -13.29 71.97
N THR A 966 -19.86 -12.17 72.40
CA THR A 966 -20.10 -10.88 73.14
C THR A 966 -19.03 -9.81 72.76
N SER A 967 -19.33 -8.50 72.88
CA SER A 967 -18.40 -7.34 73.17
C SER A 967 -17.18 -7.01 72.26
N THR A 968 -16.66 -5.78 72.05
CA THR A 968 -17.01 -4.32 72.23
C THR A 968 -15.92 -3.51 71.43
N THR A 969 -15.88 -2.17 71.20
CA THR A 969 -16.58 -0.96 71.69
C THR A 969 -16.53 0.17 70.61
N ASP A 970 -17.02 1.38 70.93
CA ASP A 970 -16.65 2.73 70.42
C ASP A 970 -16.51 3.00 68.90
N THR A 971 -17.49 3.60 68.23
CA THR A 971 -17.97 5.03 68.23
C THR A 971 -17.18 5.95 67.26
N LYS A 972 -17.77 6.93 66.56
CA LYS A 972 -19.02 7.69 66.85
C LYS A 972 -19.64 8.35 65.57
N TRP A 973 -20.96 8.22 65.38
CA TRP A 973 -22.00 9.24 65.01
C TRP A 973 -21.73 10.25 63.85
N GLN A 974 -22.69 10.79 63.07
CA GLN A 974 -24.13 10.65 62.75
C GLN A 974 -24.44 11.74 61.67
N ASP A 975 -25.61 11.96 61.05
CA ASP A 975 -26.77 11.18 60.55
C ASP A 975 -27.71 12.22 59.87
N GLY A 976 -28.63 11.86 58.97
CA GLY A 976 -29.25 12.91 58.11
C GLY A 976 -30.45 12.57 57.22
N LEU A 977 -31.29 11.59 57.58
CA LEU A 977 -32.46 11.19 56.81
C LEU A 977 -33.61 12.23 56.81
N ARG A 978 -34.27 12.43 55.66
CA ARG A 978 -35.75 12.38 55.56
C ARG A 978 -36.29 12.16 54.15
N ARG A 979 -37.58 11.81 54.10
CA ARG A 979 -38.41 11.48 52.92
C ARG A 979 -39.36 12.64 52.57
N ASP A 980 -40.20 12.35 51.57
CA ASP A 980 -41.57 12.82 51.30
C ASP A 980 -41.61 13.74 50.07
N GLU A 981 -42.55 13.64 49.13
CA GLU A 981 -43.40 12.60 48.53
C GLU A 981 -44.14 13.33 47.37
N ASP A 982 -44.68 12.57 46.40
CA ASP A 982 -45.84 12.89 45.54
C ASP A 982 -45.89 13.97 44.42
N GLU A 983 -46.30 13.45 43.25
CA GLU A 983 -47.38 13.90 42.35
C GLU A 983 -47.27 15.12 41.38
N SER A 984 -46.89 14.77 40.14
CA SER A 984 -47.84 14.65 39.00
C SER A 984 -48.02 15.78 37.93
N ASP A 985 -48.39 15.27 36.75
CA ASP A 985 -49.27 15.82 35.72
C ASP A 985 -48.90 17.02 34.81
N LYS A 986 -48.57 16.65 33.56
CA LYS A 986 -49.19 17.09 32.28
C LYS A 986 -49.16 18.58 31.92
N VAL A 987 -48.48 18.90 30.81
CA VAL A 987 -49.05 18.78 29.44
C VAL A 987 -48.01 18.13 28.53
#